data_AF-A0A9W8C7C2-F1
#
_entry.id   AF-A0A9W8C7C2-F1
#
_cell.length_a   1.000
_cell.length_b   1.000
_cell.length_c   1.000
_cell.angle_alpha   90.00
_cell.angle_beta   90.00
_cell.angle_gamma   90.00
#
_symmetry.space_group_name_H-M   'P 1'
#
loop_
_entity.id
_entity.type
_entity.pdbx_description
1 polymer ?
#
loop_
_entity_poly.entity_id
_entity_poly.type
_entity_poly.pdbx_seq_one_letter_code
_entity_poly.pdbx_strand_id
1 'polypeptide(L)'
;QKEKIFKLLEKNNLQMFYNNFLQLGIEVAQDFIDGVTDEDLKDMNFTKVQKNKFGNMKDDIQRLGACPLPTGLPTKSLEAYCLYYKFPKCQERKQIFDMDPSQNTVDDLILRISVCENISGQMTVCLFTADGMPLTDDPFFNTWSLKERHIENGSELYAIFTPKENIKQSPSHPNPNNYRNEGPETVYCHVMLRGRYEIHVDLENDTLIQLKQRLSLESGIPSHVLHLLDYEWNSGETLYNLGINEETVLHFSLSSFHEDAPDNTEFCHSDITPSVKQTDKGLSIFFSALYAIININRGHGYKKVIAYIRKISECNALAQSLFQTICQNTTGTRVQKIAIVEGLYFLFRELLPSNARRSDGRIIDDIDVFEHAPVCWAYLMSQAETESIAYETYGPVNMKAQSTNQRFSEPVRVPGLPEVFDRSYVLSKIKEDEKIPNCSEMNLKETSIKRATDVEKILLSLPPFIEIFHLWTGSNVTTSHSSFNINPEKTFAQMNEQLAKYSYLIVTPPLQLKAVGIEGPRLVLLNDQKLGVYIFKDKMTPQSMVAFDSITGKTTRVNLDELAHELRDVTEDLTFKVTKPPKEAIVVLFDSSSSMGEECFDKDCAMKRIDAIKEIFGSFANRCMAYNFEQVIALVKFDSGVKTLHTFTETVETFKEYVRELQPSGRTLLYDALNHGLQELNQVKKRFPDCKGRILCLTDGNDFGSKSDPVHVATQLMTSKTVVDAVLLGKVENTVLHGISKVTGGCCFKPETSKAALQLFEMETVLSMELRKEKKHSDISSITKLEDLKNIFITCGYDVKPEVKLPPQINDKVTVTQNALKKKIMESKTRRFLEKDKRILEELKSLHLEPHPFCTVLPSETDFTFWKILMEGPHDTPYENGTFELYCSFGPDYPVKPPAMRFLTPVYHCNVNSEGRICHNIFDRNYSAHITMREILDAIFGLLIAPEPEDPLDSVLAEEFHSSKQKYEEEAKKSTEKHAKSSVDELEKKYVGPELSSTVIPPHLICPLTNKLFVDPVKTKDGLVYERRAIEQHLKIYGRKDPRTNKLLRKTDLKPDHNTKKSVQEHRRLQIQETAV
;
A
#
# COMPACT_ATOMS: atom_id res chain seq x y z
N GLN A 1 46.04 -27.89 -7.29
CA GLN A 1 46.19 -27.71 -8.76
C GLN A 1 45.67 -28.91 -9.55
N LYS A 2 45.99 -30.15 -9.18
CA LYS A 2 45.41 -31.38 -9.79
C LYS A 2 43.87 -31.37 -9.86
N GLU A 3 43.17 -30.94 -8.80
CA GLU A 3 41.71 -30.79 -8.83
C GLU A 3 41.20 -29.72 -9.83
N LYS A 4 42.00 -28.68 -10.10
CA LYS A 4 41.68 -27.65 -11.10
C LYS A 4 41.82 -28.21 -12.52
N ILE A 5 42.83 -29.05 -12.77
CA ILE A 5 42.99 -29.76 -14.05
C ILE A 5 41.81 -30.70 -14.29
N PHE A 6 41.41 -31.46 -13.27
CA PHE A 6 40.26 -32.37 -13.40
C PHE A 6 38.98 -31.61 -13.75
N LYS A 7 38.67 -30.51 -13.04
CA LYS A 7 37.51 -29.64 -13.34
C LYS A 7 37.58 -29.00 -14.73
N LEU A 8 38.78 -28.64 -15.20
CA LEU A 8 39.00 -28.06 -16.54
C LEU A 8 38.72 -29.08 -17.65
N LEU A 9 39.16 -30.32 -17.47
CA LEU A 9 38.86 -31.42 -18.39
C LEU A 9 37.38 -31.82 -18.33
N GLU A 10 36.78 -31.82 -17.14
CA GLU A 10 35.34 -32.10 -16.95
C GLU A 10 34.46 -31.07 -17.67
N LYS A 11 34.78 -29.77 -17.54
CA LYS A 11 34.10 -28.68 -18.27
C LYS A 11 34.09 -28.90 -19.79
N ASN A 12 35.13 -29.54 -20.33
CA ASN A 12 35.30 -29.80 -21.76
C ASN A 12 34.94 -31.24 -22.18
N ASN A 13 34.39 -32.05 -21.26
CA ASN A 13 34.06 -33.48 -21.48
C ASN A 13 35.27 -34.34 -21.90
N LEU A 14 36.44 -34.09 -21.31
CA LEU A 14 37.70 -34.81 -21.53
C LEU A 14 38.25 -35.49 -20.27
N GLN A 15 37.44 -35.56 -19.20
CA GLN A 15 37.84 -36.11 -17.89
C GLN A 15 38.30 -37.57 -17.95
N MET A 16 37.85 -38.35 -18.93
CA MET A 16 38.28 -39.75 -19.12
C MET A 16 39.77 -39.87 -19.47
N PHE A 17 40.39 -38.80 -19.98
CA PHE A 17 41.82 -38.74 -20.33
C PHE A 17 42.68 -38.12 -19.22
N TYR A 18 42.11 -37.80 -18.06
CA TYR A 18 42.82 -37.12 -16.97
C TYR A 18 44.09 -37.86 -16.52
N ASN A 19 44.02 -39.18 -16.38
CA ASN A 19 45.19 -39.98 -16.01
C ASN A 19 46.27 -39.98 -17.09
N ASN A 20 45.88 -39.90 -18.37
CA ASN A 20 46.81 -39.84 -19.49
C ASN A 20 47.56 -38.49 -19.50
N PHE A 21 46.85 -37.39 -19.24
CA PHE A 21 47.47 -36.07 -19.12
C PHE A 21 48.38 -35.94 -17.89
N LEU A 22 48.04 -36.59 -16.77
CA LEU A 22 48.95 -36.65 -15.63
C LEU A 22 50.23 -37.45 -15.94
N GLN A 23 50.14 -38.49 -16.77
CA GLN A 23 51.32 -39.26 -17.22
C GLN A 23 52.23 -38.44 -18.15
N LEU A 24 51.67 -37.45 -18.86
CA LEU A 24 52.42 -36.48 -19.66
C LEU A 24 53.04 -35.32 -18.84
N GLY A 25 52.90 -35.34 -17.51
CA GLY A 25 53.50 -34.33 -16.64
C GLY A 25 52.74 -33.01 -16.56
N ILE A 26 51.44 -33.00 -16.91
CA ILE A 26 50.60 -31.80 -16.83
C ILE A 26 50.27 -31.48 -15.37
N GLU A 27 50.78 -30.35 -14.86
CA GLU A 27 50.62 -29.89 -13.48
C GLU A 27 49.80 -28.60 -13.36
N VAL A 28 49.84 -27.74 -14.39
CA VAL A 28 49.05 -26.50 -14.52
C VAL A 28 48.33 -26.42 -15.87
N ALA A 29 47.33 -25.54 -15.97
CA ALA A 29 46.53 -25.39 -17.20
C ALA A 29 47.38 -24.96 -18.41
N GLN A 30 48.46 -24.19 -18.19
CA GLN A 30 49.37 -23.74 -19.24
C GLN A 30 50.12 -24.91 -19.91
N ASP A 31 50.36 -26.00 -19.20
CA ASP A 31 51.07 -27.16 -19.74
C ASP A 31 50.26 -27.85 -20.86
N PHE A 32 48.93 -27.64 -20.95
CA PHE A 32 48.14 -28.10 -22.09
C PHE A 32 48.48 -27.37 -23.40
N ILE A 33 49.01 -26.16 -23.30
CA ILE A 33 49.41 -25.37 -24.48
C ILE A 33 50.78 -25.80 -24.96
N ASP A 34 51.75 -25.90 -24.04
CA ASP A 34 53.16 -26.08 -24.38
C ASP A 34 53.63 -27.54 -24.30
N GLY A 35 52.93 -28.40 -23.54
CA GLY A 35 53.34 -29.77 -23.22
C GLY A 35 52.53 -30.90 -23.88
N VAL A 36 51.51 -30.59 -24.70
CA VAL A 36 50.71 -31.61 -25.42
C VAL A 36 50.80 -31.38 -26.92
N THR A 37 51.36 -32.36 -27.63
CA THR A 37 51.51 -32.37 -29.08
C THR A 37 50.38 -33.13 -29.78
N ASP A 38 50.23 -32.94 -31.10
CA ASP A 38 49.27 -33.69 -31.91
C ASP A 38 49.56 -35.20 -31.98
N GLU A 39 50.83 -35.59 -31.79
CA GLU A 39 51.26 -36.98 -31.64
C GLU A 39 50.74 -37.57 -30.32
N ASP A 40 50.85 -36.84 -29.21
CA ASP A 40 50.33 -37.30 -27.90
C ASP A 40 48.81 -37.51 -27.93
N LEU A 41 48.07 -36.62 -28.60
CA LEU A 41 46.63 -36.77 -28.80
C LEU A 41 46.27 -37.99 -29.66
N LYS A 42 47.16 -38.38 -30.58
CA LYS A 42 46.99 -39.57 -31.41
C LYS A 42 47.23 -40.85 -30.60
N ASP A 43 48.26 -40.87 -29.76
CA ASP A 43 48.57 -41.99 -28.87
C ASP A 43 47.50 -42.20 -27.79
N MET A 44 46.81 -41.12 -27.38
CA MET A 44 45.64 -41.17 -26.50
C MET A 44 44.32 -41.57 -27.19
N ASN A 45 44.35 -41.94 -28.48
CA ASN A 45 43.17 -42.33 -29.27
C ASN A 45 42.04 -41.27 -29.32
N PHE A 46 42.38 -39.97 -29.42
CA PHE A 46 41.37 -38.92 -29.53
C PHE A 46 40.59 -39.02 -30.85
N THR A 47 39.26 -39.03 -30.74
CA THR A 47 38.36 -38.86 -31.90
C THR A 47 38.42 -37.43 -32.44
N LYS A 48 37.97 -37.21 -33.69
CA LYS A 48 37.92 -35.88 -34.32
C LYS A 48 37.12 -34.85 -33.50
N VAL A 49 36.05 -35.30 -32.84
CA VAL A 49 35.23 -34.47 -31.94
C VAL A 49 35.99 -34.11 -30.66
N GLN A 50 36.75 -35.04 -30.10
CA GLN A 50 37.57 -34.79 -28.90
C GLN A 50 38.77 -33.89 -29.21
N LYS A 51 39.37 -33.99 -30.41
CA LYS A 51 40.41 -33.06 -30.86
C LYS A 51 39.88 -31.64 -30.99
N ASN A 52 38.68 -31.44 -31.55
CA ASN A 52 38.06 -30.11 -31.60
C ASN A 52 37.75 -29.57 -30.20
N LYS A 53 37.25 -30.41 -29.28
CA LYS A 53 37.03 -30.01 -27.88
C LYS A 53 38.32 -29.66 -27.15
N PHE A 54 39.41 -30.38 -27.41
CA PHE A 54 40.73 -30.07 -26.87
C PHE A 54 41.31 -28.78 -27.47
N GLY A 55 41.12 -28.54 -28.76
CA GLY A 55 41.48 -27.29 -29.44
C GLY A 55 40.75 -26.09 -28.82
N ASN A 56 39.43 -26.17 -28.67
CA ASN A 56 38.65 -25.12 -28.02
C ASN A 56 39.09 -24.88 -26.56
N MET A 57 39.41 -25.96 -25.83
CA MET A 57 39.95 -25.84 -24.47
C MET A 57 41.32 -25.14 -24.46
N LYS A 58 42.19 -25.42 -25.43
CA LYS A 58 43.51 -24.78 -25.58
C LYS A 58 43.36 -23.30 -25.94
N ASP A 59 42.43 -22.97 -26.83
CA ASP A 59 42.08 -21.60 -27.19
C ASP A 59 41.53 -20.82 -25.97
N ASP A 60 40.68 -21.45 -25.16
CA ASP A 60 40.16 -20.87 -23.91
C ASP A 60 41.30 -20.60 -22.90
N ILE A 61 42.26 -21.52 -22.76
CA ILE A 61 43.42 -21.33 -21.87
C ILE A 61 44.34 -20.22 -22.42
N GLN A 62 44.58 -20.19 -23.73
CA GLN A 62 45.40 -19.14 -24.37
C GLN A 62 44.74 -17.76 -24.27
N ARG A 63 43.42 -17.66 -24.43
CA ARG A 63 42.65 -16.42 -24.25
C ARG A 63 42.69 -15.92 -22.81
N LEU A 64 42.70 -16.83 -21.84
CA LEU A 64 42.86 -16.50 -20.42
C LEU A 64 44.33 -16.24 -20.01
N GLY A 65 45.30 -16.51 -20.89
CA GLY A 65 46.72 -16.62 -20.55
C GLY A 65 47.74 -15.87 -21.43
N ALA A 66 47.36 -15.06 -22.43
CA ALA A 66 48.33 -14.32 -23.26
C ALA A 66 48.89 -13.08 -22.50
N CYS A 67 50.19 -12.86 -22.27
CA CYS A 67 51.44 -13.59 -22.52
C CYS A 67 52.56 -13.04 -21.57
N PRO A 68 53.83 -13.51 -21.58
CA PRO A 68 54.69 -13.66 -20.40
C PRO A 68 55.52 -12.42 -20.04
N LEU A 69 56.01 -12.38 -18.80
CA LEU A 69 57.15 -11.57 -18.38
C LEU A 69 58.36 -11.86 -19.28
N PRO A 70 58.85 -10.89 -20.08
CA PRO A 70 60.18 -10.96 -20.64
C PRO A 70 61.15 -10.51 -19.55
N THR A 71 61.97 -11.42 -19.04
CA THR A 71 63.13 -11.08 -18.22
C THR A 71 64.08 -10.22 -19.04
N GLY A 72 64.12 -8.92 -18.73
CA GLY A 72 65.22 -8.03 -19.09
C GLY A 72 64.94 -7.04 -20.22
N LEU A 73 64.28 -5.92 -19.91
CA LEU A 73 64.50 -4.57 -20.43
C LEU A 73 63.69 -3.58 -19.55
N PRO A 74 64.12 -2.30 -19.43
CA PRO A 74 63.80 -1.48 -18.26
C PRO A 74 62.32 -1.14 -18.16
N THR A 75 61.77 -1.43 -16.98
CA THR A 75 60.44 -1.03 -16.51
C THR A 75 60.27 0.48 -16.59
N LYS A 76 59.58 0.96 -17.64
CA LYS A 76 58.68 2.10 -17.45
C LYS A 76 57.46 1.55 -16.73
N SER A 77 57.21 2.06 -15.52
CA SER A 77 55.99 1.79 -14.76
C SER A 77 54.78 2.26 -15.57
N LEU A 78 54.18 1.35 -16.34
CA LEU A 78 52.80 1.52 -16.78
C LEU A 78 51.95 1.40 -15.52
N GLU A 79 51.30 2.49 -15.13
CA GLU A 79 50.28 2.47 -14.07
C GLU A 79 49.32 1.33 -14.38
N ALA A 80 49.18 0.38 -13.45
CA ALA A 80 48.32 -0.78 -13.65
C ALA A 80 46.87 -0.30 -13.88
N TYR A 81 46.33 -0.58 -15.07
CA TYR A 81 44.97 -0.24 -15.43
C TYR A 81 44.00 -0.99 -14.49
N CYS A 82 43.19 -0.25 -13.74
CA CYS A 82 42.34 -0.74 -12.67
C CYS A 82 40.91 -0.21 -12.85
N LEU A 83 39.92 -1.11 -12.78
CA LEU A 83 38.51 -0.77 -12.86
C LEU A 83 37.79 -1.14 -11.57
N TYR A 84 36.68 -0.45 -11.29
CA TYR A 84 35.82 -0.72 -10.16
C TYR A 84 34.43 -1.14 -10.63
N TYR A 85 33.78 -2.05 -9.90
CA TYR A 85 32.37 -2.34 -10.12
C TYR A 85 31.59 -2.57 -8.82
N LYS A 86 30.28 -2.33 -8.91
CA LYS A 86 29.27 -2.61 -7.87
C LYS A 86 28.09 -3.36 -8.47
N PHE A 87 27.29 -4.01 -7.64
CA PHE A 87 26.05 -4.68 -8.04
C PHE A 87 25.06 -4.71 -6.87
N PRO A 88 23.75 -4.94 -7.10
CA PRO A 88 22.71 -4.75 -6.07
C PRO A 88 22.91 -5.47 -4.72
N LYS A 89 23.60 -6.62 -4.71
CA LYS A 89 23.90 -7.40 -3.47
C LYS A 89 25.26 -7.06 -2.83
N CYS A 90 26.06 -6.20 -3.43
CA CYS A 90 27.39 -5.83 -2.94
C CYS A 90 27.59 -4.31 -3.06
N GLN A 91 27.37 -3.64 -1.93
CA GLN A 91 27.59 -2.20 -1.79
C GLN A 91 29.08 -1.83 -1.72
N GLU A 92 29.96 -2.79 -1.40
CA GLU A 92 31.40 -2.59 -1.41
C GLU A 92 31.94 -2.58 -2.84
N ARG A 93 32.75 -1.56 -3.15
CA ARG A 93 33.41 -1.45 -4.47
C ARG A 93 34.38 -2.62 -4.66
N LYS A 94 34.23 -3.37 -5.75
CA LYS A 94 35.16 -4.44 -6.13
C LYS A 94 36.13 -3.97 -7.21
N GLN A 95 37.36 -4.46 -7.17
CA GLN A 95 38.43 -4.07 -8.09
C GLN A 95 38.69 -5.16 -9.13
N ILE A 96 38.97 -4.74 -10.36
CA ILE A 96 39.46 -5.58 -11.45
C ILE A 96 40.85 -5.09 -11.82
N PHE A 97 41.79 -6.03 -11.86
CA PHE A 97 43.17 -5.83 -12.28
C PHE A 97 43.46 -6.67 -13.54
N ASP A 98 44.62 -6.42 -14.17
CA ASP A 98 45.14 -7.20 -15.29
C ASP A 98 44.22 -7.19 -16.53
N MET A 99 43.91 -5.99 -17.02
CA MET A 99 43.30 -5.79 -18.33
C MET A 99 44.10 -4.73 -19.12
N ASP A 100 44.40 -5.02 -20.38
CA ASP A 100 44.96 -4.05 -21.32
C ASP A 100 43.81 -3.33 -22.04
N PRO A 101 43.62 -2.02 -21.84
CA PRO A 101 42.50 -1.31 -22.45
C PRO A 101 42.53 -1.28 -23.99
N SER A 102 43.68 -1.54 -24.63
CA SER A 102 43.81 -1.55 -26.09
C SER A 102 43.53 -2.93 -26.70
N GLN A 103 43.63 -4.00 -25.92
CA GLN A 103 43.45 -5.38 -26.39
C GLN A 103 42.16 -5.99 -25.87
N ASN A 104 41.85 -5.78 -24.59
CA ASN A 104 40.65 -6.34 -23.99
C ASN A 104 39.41 -5.56 -24.38
N THR A 105 38.34 -6.31 -24.58
CA THR A 105 37.03 -5.84 -25.02
C THR A 105 36.06 -5.73 -23.85
N VAL A 106 34.86 -5.21 -24.10
CA VAL A 106 33.78 -5.22 -23.09
C VAL A 106 33.30 -6.65 -22.83
N ASP A 107 33.31 -7.52 -23.84
CA ASP A 107 33.01 -8.95 -23.65
C ASP A 107 34.04 -9.63 -22.71
N ASP A 108 35.33 -9.29 -22.82
CA ASP A 108 36.35 -9.78 -21.88
C ASP A 108 36.10 -9.27 -20.45
N LEU A 109 35.63 -8.03 -20.31
CA LEU A 109 35.27 -7.45 -19.02
C LEU A 109 34.06 -8.17 -18.40
N ILE A 110 33.03 -8.45 -19.19
CA ILE A 110 31.86 -9.25 -18.78
C ILE A 110 32.31 -10.64 -18.32
N LEU A 111 33.18 -11.30 -19.08
CA LEU A 111 33.72 -12.62 -18.75
C LEU A 111 34.51 -12.57 -17.44
N ARG A 112 35.36 -11.56 -17.26
CA ARG A 112 36.15 -11.37 -16.05
C ARG A 112 35.27 -11.20 -14.82
N ILE A 113 34.27 -10.32 -14.87
CA ILE A 113 33.30 -10.14 -13.77
C ILE A 113 32.56 -11.44 -13.48
N SER A 114 32.16 -12.18 -14.52
CA SER A 114 31.49 -13.46 -14.37
C SER A 114 32.33 -14.50 -13.64
N VAL A 115 33.64 -14.54 -13.91
CA VAL A 115 34.59 -15.41 -13.21
C VAL A 115 34.80 -14.95 -11.76
N CYS A 116 34.96 -13.64 -11.53
CA CYS A 116 35.16 -13.06 -10.20
C CYS A 116 33.98 -13.35 -9.25
N GLU A 117 32.75 -13.35 -9.77
CA GLU A 117 31.54 -13.60 -8.98
C GLU A 117 31.07 -15.07 -9.01
N ASN A 118 31.87 -15.98 -9.59
CA ASN A 118 31.57 -17.41 -9.70
C ASN A 118 30.18 -17.70 -10.28
N ILE A 119 29.84 -17.01 -11.36
CA ILE A 119 28.53 -17.05 -12.00
C ILE A 119 28.35 -18.36 -12.78
N SER A 120 27.16 -18.98 -12.70
CA SER A 120 26.85 -20.20 -13.43
C SER A 120 26.89 -19.99 -14.95
N GLY A 121 27.17 -21.06 -15.71
CA GLY A 121 27.24 -20.99 -17.18
C GLY A 121 25.96 -20.51 -17.88
N GLN A 122 24.83 -20.40 -17.17
CA GLN A 122 23.52 -19.97 -17.69
C GLN A 122 23.23 -18.47 -17.46
N MET A 123 24.04 -17.78 -16.64
CA MET A 123 23.90 -16.36 -16.32
C MET A 123 24.99 -15.52 -17.01
N THR A 124 24.76 -14.22 -17.14
CA THR A 124 25.66 -13.22 -17.73
C THR A 124 25.49 -11.87 -17.03
N VAL A 125 26.23 -10.85 -17.46
CA VAL A 125 26.29 -9.53 -16.84
C VAL A 125 25.96 -8.45 -17.86
N CYS A 126 25.04 -7.55 -17.50
CA CYS A 126 24.86 -6.26 -18.16
C CYS A 126 25.65 -5.18 -17.41
N LEU A 127 26.39 -4.36 -18.14
CA LEU A 127 27.21 -3.29 -17.56
C LEU A 127 26.59 -1.93 -17.81
N PHE A 128 26.72 -1.06 -16.82
CA PHE A 128 26.30 0.33 -16.84
C PHE A 128 27.45 1.19 -16.29
N THR A 129 27.46 2.46 -16.67
CA THR A 129 28.29 3.49 -16.01
C THR A 129 27.82 3.75 -14.59
N ALA A 130 28.64 4.43 -13.79
CA ALA A 130 28.27 4.89 -12.46
C ALA A 130 26.96 5.70 -12.43
N ASP A 131 26.67 6.50 -13.47
CA ASP A 131 25.45 7.32 -13.55
C ASP A 131 24.21 6.53 -14.03
N GLY A 132 24.38 5.24 -14.38
CA GLY A 132 23.30 4.35 -14.81
C GLY A 132 23.06 4.28 -16.31
N MET A 133 23.91 4.90 -17.14
CA MET A 133 23.86 4.74 -18.60
C MET A 133 24.31 3.34 -18.99
N PRO A 134 23.57 2.61 -19.84
CA PRO A 134 23.94 1.26 -20.28
C PRO A 134 25.23 1.27 -21.12
N LEU A 135 26.02 0.20 -21.01
CA LEU A 135 27.21 -0.05 -21.82
C LEU A 135 27.07 -1.29 -22.69
N THR A 136 26.18 -2.23 -22.37
CA THR A 136 26.10 -3.52 -23.09
C THR A 136 24.85 -3.67 -23.93
N ASP A 137 24.28 -2.55 -24.39
CA ASP A 137 23.00 -2.54 -25.10
C ASP A 137 23.15 -3.06 -26.54
N ASP A 138 24.11 -2.54 -27.31
CA ASP A 138 24.45 -3.06 -28.63
C ASP A 138 25.56 -4.13 -28.52
N PRO A 139 25.26 -5.40 -28.87
CA PRO A 139 26.23 -6.50 -28.76
C PRO A 139 27.48 -6.31 -29.63
N PHE A 140 27.37 -5.67 -30.80
CA PHE A 140 28.51 -5.47 -31.69
C PHE A 140 29.58 -4.60 -31.04
N PHE A 141 29.19 -3.50 -30.41
CA PHE A 141 30.16 -2.62 -29.74
C PHE A 141 30.77 -3.25 -28.48
N ASN A 142 30.25 -4.37 -27.97
CA ASN A 142 30.89 -5.08 -26.87
C ASN A 142 32.19 -5.77 -27.28
N THR A 143 32.36 -6.04 -28.59
CA THR A 143 33.59 -6.58 -29.18
C THR A 143 34.70 -5.54 -29.34
N TRP A 144 34.41 -4.26 -29.09
CA TRP A 144 35.40 -3.19 -29.19
C TRP A 144 36.25 -3.11 -27.92
N SER A 145 37.47 -2.63 -28.08
CA SER A 145 38.41 -2.49 -26.97
C SER A 145 37.90 -1.49 -25.91
N LEU A 146 38.31 -1.66 -24.66
CA LEU A 146 37.92 -0.74 -23.57
C LEU A 146 38.29 0.71 -23.89
N LYS A 147 39.43 0.92 -24.58
CA LYS A 147 39.90 2.22 -25.05
C LYS A 147 38.97 2.83 -26.11
N GLU A 148 38.55 2.05 -27.10
CA GLU A 148 37.58 2.51 -28.11
C GLU A 148 36.20 2.81 -27.48
N ARG A 149 35.86 2.14 -26.38
CA ARG A 149 34.63 2.35 -25.60
C ARG A 149 34.71 3.48 -24.57
N HIS A 150 35.81 4.23 -24.53
CA HIS A 150 36.04 5.32 -23.57
C HIS A 150 35.81 4.87 -22.11
N ILE A 151 36.32 3.68 -21.78
CA ILE A 151 36.41 3.19 -20.41
C ILE A 151 37.83 3.51 -19.95
N GLU A 152 37.94 4.44 -18.99
CA GLU A 152 39.21 4.97 -18.52
C GLU A 152 39.70 4.25 -17.27
N ASN A 153 40.99 4.36 -16.99
CA ASN A 153 41.58 3.85 -15.74
C ASN A 153 40.88 4.52 -14.53
N GLY A 154 40.46 3.71 -13.56
CA GLY A 154 39.74 4.16 -12.38
C GLY A 154 38.22 4.29 -12.54
N SER A 155 37.66 3.97 -13.71
CA SER A 155 36.20 4.01 -13.92
C SER A 155 35.44 3.09 -12.97
N GLU A 156 34.31 3.56 -12.43
CA GLU A 156 33.35 2.75 -11.67
C GLU A 156 32.18 2.34 -12.55
N LEU A 157 31.87 1.04 -12.55
CA LEU A 157 30.81 0.41 -13.32
C LEU A 157 29.75 -0.18 -12.39
N TYR A 158 28.54 -0.32 -12.92
CA TYR A 158 27.45 -1.02 -12.24
C TYR A 158 27.08 -2.27 -13.03
N ALA A 159 27.05 -3.42 -12.36
CA ALA A 159 26.80 -4.73 -12.95
C ALA A 159 25.42 -5.25 -12.51
N ILE A 160 24.63 -5.72 -13.47
CA ILE A 160 23.36 -6.41 -13.23
C ILE A 160 23.44 -7.81 -13.83
N PHE A 161 23.20 -8.82 -12.98
CA PHE A 161 23.22 -10.22 -13.40
C PHE A 161 21.88 -10.64 -13.99
N THR A 162 21.92 -11.36 -15.10
CA THR A 162 20.73 -11.77 -15.85
C THR A 162 20.96 -13.13 -16.52
N PRO A 163 19.90 -13.93 -16.76
CA PRO A 163 19.97 -15.09 -17.64
C PRO A 163 20.53 -14.76 -19.03
N LYS A 164 21.33 -15.66 -19.60
CA LYS A 164 21.95 -15.49 -20.93
C LYS A 164 20.93 -15.35 -22.06
N GLU A 165 19.78 -16.01 -21.94
CA GLU A 165 18.68 -15.93 -22.90
C GLU A 165 18.08 -14.52 -23.03
N ASN A 166 18.28 -13.66 -22.02
CA ASN A 166 17.82 -12.27 -22.11
C ASN A 166 18.71 -11.40 -23.00
N ILE A 167 19.94 -11.82 -23.34
CA ILE A 167 20.86 -11.03 -24.15
C ILE A 167 20.90 -11.58 -25.59
N LYS A 168 20.78 -10.68 -26.57
CA LYS A 168 20.98 -11.02 -27.99
C LYS A 168 22.46 -11.30 -28.25
N GLN A 169 22.76 -12.42 -28.91
CA GLN A 169 24.16 -12.78 -29.21
C GLN A 169 24.77 -11.83 -30.23
N SER A 170 26.06 -11.57 -30.09
CA SER A 170 26.84 -10.79 -31.06
C SER A 170 26.76 -11.45 -32.43
N PRO A 171 26.64 -10.65 -33.51
CA PRO A 171 26.53 -11.22 -34.83
C PRO A 171 27.79 -11.95 -35.27
N SER A 172 27.65 -13.06 -36.00
CA SER A 172 28.82 -13.75 -36.55
C SER A 172 29.42 -12.96 -37.70
N HIS A 173 30.75 -12.91 -37.76
CA HIS A 173 31.47 -12.42 -38.93
C HIS A 173 31.03 -13.22 -40.17
N PRO A 174 30.84 -12.55 -41.32
CA PRO A 174 30.47 -13.24 -42.55
C PRO A 174 31.52 -14.29 -42.92
N ASN A 175 31.06 -15.44 -43.41
CA ASN A 175 31.93 -16.40 -44.09
C ASN A 175 32.47 -15.70 -45.36
N PRO A 176 33.78 -15.73 -45.64
CA PRO A 176 34.35 -15.11 -46.83
C PRO A 176 33.93 -15.88 -48.07
N ASN A 177 32.78 -15.53 -48.67
CA ASN A 177 32.35 -16.03 -49.97
C ASN A 177 32.56 -14.94 -51.05
N ASN A 178 33.38 -15.26 -52.05
CA ASN A 178 33.50 -14.76 -53.43
C ASN A 178 33.38 -13.26 -53.81
N TYR A 179 33.16 -12.32 -52.90
CA TYR A 179 33.20 -10.89 -53.25
C TYR A 179 34.62 -10.36 -53.14
N ARG A 180 35.13 -9.79 -54.23
CA ARG A 180 36.41 -9.07 -54.26
C ARG A 180 36.13 -7.59 -54.45
N ASN A 181 36.97 -6.75 -53.88
CA ASN A 181 36.97 -5.31 -54.09
C ASN A 181 37.57 -4.99 -55.47
N GLU A 182 36.86 -5.40 -56.53
CA GLU A 182 37.28 -5.29 -57.93
C GLU A 182 36.15 -4.59 -58.71
N GLY A 183 36.46 -3.47 -59.37
CA GLY A 183 35.51 -2.67 -60.15
C GLY A 183 36.22 -1.51 -60.88
N PRO A 184 35.67 -1.00 -61.99
CA PRO A 184 36.28 0.08 -62.75
C PRO A 184 36.17 1.45 -62.08
N GLU A 185 35.11 1.70 -61.29
CA GLU A 185 34.87 2.97 -60.60
C GLU A 185 35.20 2.89 -59.10
N THR A 186 35.46 4.04 -58.48
CA THR A 186 35.74 4.14 -57.03
C THR A 186 34.67 4.97 -56.33
N VAL A 187 34.08 4.42 -55.28
CA VAL A 187 33.10 5.11 -54.42
C VAL A 187 33.68 5.22 -53.00
N TYR A 188 33.49 6.39 -52.39
CA TYR A 188 33.97 6.66 -51.03
C TYR A 188 32.89 6.36 -50.01
N CYS A 189 33.18 5.48 -49.06
CA CYS A 189 32.27 5.12 -47.97
C CYS A 189 32.82 5.64 -46.65
N HIS A 190 32.12 6.56 -45.98
CA HIS A 190 32.45 7.01 -44.64
C HIS A 190 31.69 6.19 -43.60
N VAL A 191 32.41 5.51 -42.71
CA VAL A 191 31.84 4.71 -41.63
C VAL A 191 31.97 5.48 -40.31
N MET A 192 30.84 5.65 -39.62
CA MET A 192 30.73 6.28 -38.30
C MET A 192 31.85 5.81 -37.36
N LEU A 193 32.60 6.77 -36.80
CA LEU A 193 33.72 6.56 -35.87
C LEU A 193 34.91 5.71 -36.39
N ARG A 194 34.92 5.32 -37.67
CA ARG A 194 36.00 4.54 -38.31
C ARG A 194 36.64 5.26 -39.51
N GLY A 195 36.02 6.32 -40.03
CA GLY A 195 36.59 7.17 -41.07
C GLY A 195 36.19 6.75 -42.48
N ARG A 196 36.98 7.14 -43.49
CA ARG A 196 36.71 6.89 -44.91
C ARG A 196 37.38 5.62 -45.41
N TYR A 197 36.66 4.88 -46.25
CA TYR A 197 37.09 3.68 -46.97
C TYR A 197 36.90 3.87 -48.47
N GLU A 198 37.81 3.31 -49.25
CA GLU A 198 37.78 3.33 -50.72
C GLU A 198 37.27 1.97 -51.22
N ILE A 199 36.14 1.96 -51.92
CA ILE A 199 35.51 0.73 -52.43
C ILE A 199 35.39 0.81 -53.95
N HIS A 200 35.89 -0.21 -54.63
CA HIS A 200 35.79 -0.34 -56.08
C HIS A 200 34.49 -1.03 -56.46
N VAL A 201 33.72 -0.41 -57.37
CA VAL A 201 32.40 -0.86 -57.83
C VAL A 201 32.24 -0.76 -59.34
N ASP A 202 31.24 -1.48 -59.87
CA ASP A 202 30.71 -1.31 -61.22
C ASP A 202 29.35 -0.59 -61.09
N LEU A 203 29.29 0.70 -61.42
CA LEU A 203 28.08 1.51 -61.17
C LEU A 203 26.85 1.01 -61.95
N GLU A 204 27.03 0.39 -63.11
CA GLU A 204 25.93 -0.08 -63.96
C GLU A 204 25.34 -1.41 -63.49
N ASN A 205 26.14 -2.26 -62.84
CA ASN A 205 25.74 -3.62 -62.47
C ASN A 205 25.65 -3.87 -60.96
N ASP A 206 26.44 -3.18 -60.13
CA ASP A 206 26.42 -3.36 -58.69
C ASP A 206 25.17 -2.69 -58.07
N THR A 207 24.68 -3.29 -57.00
CA THR A 207 23.58 -2.81 -56.15
C THR A 207 24.12 -2.37 -54.78
N LEU A 208 23.29 -1.68 -53.99
CA LEU A 208 23.61 -1.32 -52.60
C LEU A 208 23.99 -2.52 -51.72
N ILE A 209 23.39 -3.69 -51.98
CA ILE A 209 23.68 -4.93 -51.25
C ILE A 209 25.13 -5.38 -51.51
N GLN A 210 25.59 -5.34 -52.77
CA GLN A 210 26.97 -5.71 -53.14
C GLN A 210 27.99 -4.72 -52.59
N LEU A 211 27.72 -3.40 -52.68
CA LEU A 211 28.57 -2.37 -52.09
C LEU A 211 28.77 -2.59 -50.58
N LYS A 212 27.69 -2.88 -49.85
CA LYS A 212 27.72 -3.14 -48.41
C LYS A 212 28.51 -4.41 -48.05
N GLN A 213 28.43 -5.45 -48.88
CA GLN A 213 29.23 -6.66 -48.69
C GLN A 213 30.73 -6.41 -48.91
N ARG A 214 31.11 -5.60 -49.92
CA ARG A 214 32.51 -5.19 -50.14
C ARG A 214 33.04 -4.32 -49.00
N LEU A 215 32.25 -3.34 -48.57
CA LEU A 215 32.59 -2.50 -47.41
C LEU A 215 32.74 -3.34 -46.14
N SER A 216 31.93 -4.38 -45.95
CA SER A 216 32.05 -5.30 -44.82
C SER A 216 33.38 -6.05 -44.79
N LEU A 217 33.89 -6.47 -45.95
CA LEU A 217 35.18 -7.15 -46.07
C LEU A 217 36.36 -6.21 -45.77
N GLU A 218 36.33 -4.99 -46.31
CA GLU A 218 37.41 -4.00 -46.14
C GLU A 218 37.44 -3.39 -44.73
N SER A 219 36.27 -3.12 -44.14
CA SER A 219 36.18 -2.52 -42.81
C SER A 219 36.28 -3.54 -41.66
N GLY A 220 36.08 -4.84 -41.94
CA GLY A 220 35.96 -5.89 -40.93
C GLY A 220 34.64 -5.85 -40.14
N ILE A 221 33.72 -4.94 -40.49
CA ILE A 221 32.41 -4.78 -39.83
C ILE A 221 31.39 -5.66 -40.54
N PRO A 222 30.59 -6.47 -39.82
CA PRO A 222 29.59 -7.32 -40.45
C PRO A 222 28.60 -6.51 -41.29
N SER A 223 28.25 -7.02 -42.48
CA SER A 223 27.40 -6.30 -43.43
C SER A 223 26.14 -5.80 -42.75
N HIS A 224 25.32 -6.65 -42.14
CA HIS A 224 24.07 -6.25 -41.47
C HIS A 224 24.21 -5.16 -40.38
N VAL A 225 25.41 -4.86 -39.85
CA VAL A 225 25.66 -3.77 -38.89
C VAL A 225 25.85 -2.41 -39.57
N LEU A 226 26.23 -2.40 -40.85
CA LEU A 226 26.44 -1.19 -41.65
C LEU A 226 25.09 -0.65 -42.12
N HIS A 227 24.74 0.58 -41.75
CA HIS A 227 23.49 1.22 -42.14
C HIS A 227 23.69 2.49 -42.97
N LEU A 228 23.34 2.49 -44.26
CA LEU A 228 23.46 3.65 -45.15
C LEU A 228 22.43 4.74 -44.79
N LEU A 229 22.88 5.99 -44.70
CA LEU A 229 22.03 7.15 -44.50
C LEU A 229 21.43 7.60 -45.86
N ASP A 230 20.17 8.03 -45.86
CA ASP A 230 19.47 8.68 -46.99
C ASP A 230 18.97 7.79 -48.17
N TYR A 231 19.06 6.45 -48.10
CA TYR A 231 18.57 5.53 -49.15
C TYR A 231 17.76 4.35 -48.60
N GLU A 232 16.69 3.92 -49.30
CA GLU A 232 15.89 2.74 -48.93
C GLU A 232 16.57 1.42 -49.35
N TRP A 233 16.72 0.51 -48.40
CA TRP A 233 17.47 -0.76 -48.50
C TRP A 233 17.02 -1.76 -49.56
N ASN A 234 15.76 -1.66 -49.99
CA ASN A 234 15.12 -2.65 -50.85
C ASN A 234 15.10 -2.25 -52.33
N SER A 235 15.88 -1.24 -52.73
CA SER A 235 16.07 -0.96 -54.15
C SER A 235 16.89 -2.11 -54.76
N GLY A 236 16.24 -3.00 -55.51
CA GLY A 236 16.93 -3.89 -56.46
C GLY A 236 17.56 -3.15 -57.64
N GLU A 237 17.71 -1.83 -57.52
CA GLU A 237 18.25 -0.92 -58.51
C GLU A 237 19.77 -0.87 -58.42
N THR A 238 20.40 -0.54 -59.54
CA THR A 238 21.85 -0.42 -59.67
C THR A 238 22.32 0.90 -59.05
N LEU A 239 23.58 0.98 -58.64
CA LEU A 239 24.16 2.20 -58.04
C LEU A 239 24.00 3.42 -58.94
N TYR A 240 24.11 3.24 -60.27
CA TYR A 240 23.87 4.28 -61.26
C TYR A 240 22.42 4.81 -61.23
N ASN A 241 21.42 3.92 -61.15
CA ASN A 241 20.01 4.31 -61.11
C ASN A 241 19.64 5.05 -59.81
N LEU A 242 20.37 4.79 -58.73
CA LEU A 242 20.27 5.51 -57.46
C LEU A 242 21.00 6.87 -57.45
N GLY A 243 21.61 7.25 -58.57
CA GLY A 243 22.32 8.52 -58.73
C GLY A 243 23.69 8.59 -58.05
N ILE A 244 24.28 7.44 -57.68
CA ILE A 244 25.59 7.36 -57.04
C ILE A 244 26.69 7.48 -58.10
N ASN A 245 27.67 8.35 -57.86
CA ASN A 245 28.82 8.58 -58.75
C ASN A 245 30.15 8.60 -57.97
N GLU A 246 31.28 8.71 -58.67
CA GLU A 246 32.64 8.70 -58.09
C GLU A 246 32.93 9.86 -57.12
N GLU A 247 32.18 10.97 -57.20
CA GLU A 247 32.32 12.12 -56.30
C GLU A 247 31.45 12.00 -55.04
N THR A 248 30.55 11.00 -54.99
CA THR A 248 29.60 10.83 -53.89
C THR A 248 30.27 10.13 -52.70
N VAL A 249 30.17 10.75 -51.52
CA VAL A 249 30.58 10.12 -50.25
C VAL A 249 29.34 9.52 -49.59
N LEU A 250 29.30 8.20 -49.48
CA LEU A 250 28.20 7.47 -48.84
C LEU A 250 28.48 7.34 -47.35
N HIS A 251 27.53 7.78 -46.51
CA HIS A 251 27.69 7.78 -45.06
C HIS A 251 26.97 6.60 -44.41
N PHE A 252 27.70 5.81 -43.62
CA PHE A 252 27.20 4.63 -42.93
C PHE A 252 27.22 4.83 -41.40
N SER A 253 26.07 4.63 -40.77
CA SER A 253 25.92 4.43 -39.32
C SER A 253 26.13 2.96 -38.94
N LEU A 254 26.40 2.69 -37.66
CA LEU A 254 26.64 1.34 -37.15
C LEU A 254 25.59 0.97 -36.10
N SER A 255 24.97 -0.21 -36.25
CA SER A 255 23.98 -0.73 -35.31
C SER A 255 23.74 -2.23 -35.50
N SER A 256 23.68 -2.99 -34.42
CA SER A 256 23.21 -4.39 -34.48
C SER A 256 21.67 -4.51 -34.51
N PHE A 257 20.97 -3.42 -34.26
CA PHE A 257 19.51 -3.37 -34.19
C PHE A 257 18.89 -3.13 -35.57
N HIS A 258 17.71 -3.71 -35.79
CA HIS A 258 16.86 -3.34 -36.93
C HIS A 258 16.46 -1.86 -36.87
N GLU A 259 16.20 -1.26 -38.03
CA GLU A 259 15.93 0.18 -38.17
C GLU A 259 14.59 0.62 -37.56
N ASP A 260 13.61 -0.29 -37.46
CA ASP A 260 12.31 0.01 -36.88
C ASP A 260 12.42 0.15 -35.35
N ALA A 261 11.96 1.30 -34.83
CA ALA A 261 11.81 1.49 -33.40
C ALA A 261 10.71 0.55 -32.88
N PRO A 262 10.95 -0.20 -31.79
CA PRO A 262 9.91 -1.05 -31.20
C PRO A 262 8.75 -0.20 -30.69
N ASP A 263 7.52 -0.72 -30.73
CA ASP A 263 6.38 -0.03 -30.13
C ASP A 263 6.61 0.12 -28.62
N ASN A 264 6.26 1.28 -28.05
CA ASN A 264 6.34 1.55 -26.61
C ASN A 264 5.58 0.50 -25.78
N THR A 265 4.56 -0.14 -26.36
CA THR A 265 3.79 -1.20 -25.71
C THR A 265 4.59 -2.49 -25.52
N GLU A 266 5.58 -2.79 -26.37
CA GLU A 266 6.45 -3.97 -26.28
C GLU A 266 7.35 -3.92 -25.03
N PHE A 267 7.67 -2.73 -24.54
CA PHE A 267 8.48 -2.59 -23.34
C PHE A 267 7.84 -3.20 -22.09
N CYS A 268 6.51 -3.24 -22.02
CA CYS A 268 5.78 -3.78 -20.87
C CYS A 268 5.35 -5.23 -21.07
N HIS A 269 5.88 -5.94 -22.05
CA HIS A 269 5.62 -7.36 -22.29
C HIS A 269 6.53 -8.28 -21.45
N SER A 270 6.09 -9.47 -21.05
CA SER A 270 6.92 -10.45 -20.33
C SER A 270 7.84 -11.27 -21.25
N ASP A 271 8.83 -10.63 -21.87
CA ASP A 271 9.86 -11.27 -22.73
C ASP A 271 11.24 -11.41 -22.08
N ILE A 272 11.34 -11.08 -20.79
CA ILE A 272 12.55 -11.21 -19.98
C ILE A 272 12.29 -12.24 -18.89
N THR A 273 13.22 -13.18 -18.76
CA THR A 273 13.22 -14.15 -17.67
C THR A 273 13.96 -13.54 -16.47
N PRO A 274 13.32 -13.32 -15.31
CA PRO A 274 14.01 -12.83 -14.13
C PRO A 274 15.03 -13.83 -13.60
N SER A 275 16.12 -13.34 -13.01
CA SER A 275 17.16 -14.15 -12.40
C SER A 275 16.64 -15.05 -11.27
N VAL A 276 15.65 -14.56 -10.52
CA VAL A 276 14.90 -15.31 -9.51
C VAL A 276 13.53 -15.66 -10.06
N LYS A 277 13.26 -16.96 -10.22
CA LYS A 277 11.99 -17.46 -10.78
C LYS A 277 10.78 -16.84 -10.07
N GLN A 278 9.82 -16.37 -10.87
CA GLN A 278 8.53 -15.81 -10.43
C GLN A 278 7.37 -16.66 -10.96
N THR A 279 6.17 -16.51 -10.39
CA THR A 279 4.93 -17.08 -10.97
C THR A 279 4.52 -16.33 -12.25
N ASP A 280 3.85 -17.02 -13.18
CA ASP A 280 3.29 -16.40 -14.40
C ASP A 280 2.28 -15.29 -14.04
N LYS A 281 1.51 -15.53 -12.96
CA LYS A 281 0.61 -14.54 -12.36
C LYS A 281 1.38 -13.33 -11.82
N GLY A 282 2.49 -13.53 -11.12
CA GLY A 282 3.35 -12.46 -10.62
C GLY A 282 3.93 -11.61 -11.74
N LEU A 283 4.47 -12.23 -12.79
CA LEU A 283 4.96 -11.53 -13.98
C LEU A 283 3.85 -10.70 -14.63
N SER A 284 2.66 -11.28 -14.79
CA SER A 284 1.49 -10.61 -15.34
C SER A 284 1.12 -9.38 -14.51
N ILE A 285 1.04 -9.52 -13.18
CA ILE A 285 0.75 -8.41 -12.26
C ILE A 285 1.81 -7.31 -12.33
N PHE A 286 3.10 -7.69 -12.29
CA PHE A 286 4.22 -6.74 -12.32
C PHE A 286 4.23 -5.89 -13.58
N PHE A 287 4.16 -6.53 -14.75
CA PHE A 287 4.20 -5.82 -16.03
C PHE A 287 2.92 -5.02 -16.30
N SER A 288 1.75 -5.49 -15.85
CA SER A 288 0.51 -4.70 -15.93
C SER A 288 0.55 -3.48 -15.02
N ALA A 289 1.10 -3.59 -13.81
CA ALA A 289 1.29 -2.45 -12.91
C ALA A 289 2.27 -1.42 -13.52
N LEU A 290 3.39 -1.89 -14.09
CA LEU A 290 4.36 -1.04 -14.76
C LEU A 290 3.73 -0.30 -15.96
N TYR A 291 2.96 -1.01 -16.80
CA TYR A 291 2.23 -0.40 -17.91
C TYR A 291 1.24 0.66 -17.44
N ALA A 292 0.47 0.39 -16.37
CA ALA A 292 -0.46 1.36 -15.82
C ALA A 292 0.27 2.63 -15.35
N ILE A 293 1.42 2.50 -14.67
CA ILE A 293 2.22 3.63 -14.20
C ILE A 293 2.77 4.48 -15.36
N ILE A 294 3.31 3.84 -16.41
CA ILE A 294 3.89 4.54 -17.58
C ILE A 294 2.83 5.37 -18.33
N ASN A 295 1.58 4.90 -18.35
CA ASN A 295 0.49 5.50 -19.10
C ASN A 295 -0.37 6.50 -18.29
N ILE A 296 -0.05 6.75 -17.02
CA ILE A 296 -0.77 7.72 -16.18
C ILE A 296 -0.13 9.11 -16.24
N ASN A 297 -0.98 10.13 -16.16
CA ASN A 297 -0.68 11.55 -16.34
C ASN A 297 0.66 11.97 -15.69
N ARG A 298 1.60 12.38 -16.54
CA ARG A 298 3.06 12.45 -16.29
C ARG A 298 3.48 13.78 -15.65
N GLY A 299 3.07 13.98 -14.40
CA GLY A 299 3.44 15.16 -13.63
C GLY A 299 4.85 15.10 -13.02
N HIS A 300 5.29 16.21 -12.41
CA HIS A 300 6.54 16.30 -11.64
C HIS A 300 6.63 15.30 -10.47
N GLY A 301 5.52 14.67 -10.07
CA GLY A 301 5.46 13.69 -8.99
C GLY A 301 6.38 12.49 -9.19
N TYR A 302 6.43 11.91 -10.40
CA TYR A 302 7.26 10.72 -10.67
C TYR A 302 8.76 11.01 -10.60
N LYS A 303 9.21 12.23 -10.91
CA LYS A 303 10.63 12.61 -10.73
C LYS A 303 11.06 12.46 -9.27
N LYS A 304 10.17 12.78 -8.33
CA LYS A 304 10.39 12.60 -6.89
C LYS A 304 10.42 11.13 -6.49
N VAL A 305 9.57 10.31 -7.11
CA VAL A 305 9.56 8.85 -6.92
C VAL A 305 10.87 8.23 -7.41
N ILE A 306 11.38 8.63 -8.58
CA ILE A 306 12.67 8.13 -9.09
C ILE A 306 13.83 8.53 -8.17
N ALA A 307 13.85 9.78 -7.70
CA ALA A 307 14.85 10.24 -6.74
C ALA A 307 14.83 9.44 -5.43
N TYR A 308 13.62 9.14 -4.93
CA TYR A 308 13.46 8.28 -3.76
C TYR A 308 13.95 6.85 -4.02
N ILE A 309 13.60 6.26 -5.18
CA ILE A 309 14.06 4.91 -5.57
C ILE A 309 15.60 4.86 -5.67
N ARG A 310 16.24 5.86 -6.30
CA ARG A 310 17.71 5.92 -6.39
C ARG A 310 18.35 5.93 -5.00
N LYS A 311 17.82 6.77 -4.12
CA LYS A 311 18.30 6.94 -2.74
C LYS A 311 18.20 5.67 -1.90
N ILE A 312 17.10 4.92 -2.00
CA ILE A 312 16.89 3.70 -1.19
C ILE A 312 17.52 2.44 -1.81
N SER A 313 17.57 2.35 -3.15
CA SER A 313 18.11 1.16 -3.84
C SER A 313 19.61 1.26 -4.07
N GLU A 314 20.17 2.47 -4.07
CA GLU A 314 21.53 2.78 -4.52
C GLU A 314 21.84 2.26 -5.95
N CYS A 315 20.80 1.87 -6.69
CA CYS A 315 20.91 1.28 -8.02
C CYS A 315 20.71 2.36 -9.08
N ASN A 316 21.81 2.98 -9.49
CA ASN A 316 21.78 4.07 -10.48
C ASN A 316 21.24 3.62 -11.83
N ALA A 317 21.54 2.38 -12.24
CA ALA A 317 21.00 1.78 -13.47
C ALA A 317 19.46 1.70 -13.43
N LEU A 318 18.88 1.20 -12.34
CA LEU A 318 17.43 1.13 -12.15
C LEU A 318 16.78 2.52 -12.25
N ALA A 319 17.30 3.49 -11.49
CA ALA A 319 16.73 4.84 -11.45
C ALA A 319 16.86 5.55 -12.81
N GLN A 320 17.99 5.40 -13.49
CA GLN A 320 18.21 5.94 -14.83
C GLN A 320 17.23 5.33 -15.84
N SER A 321 17.05 4.00 -15.84
CA SER A 321 16.12 3.31 -16.72
C SER A 321 14.66 3.72 -16.46
N LEU A 322 14.23 3.76 -15.19
CA LEU A 322 12.88 4.19 -14.84
C LEU A 322 12.60 5.65 -15.24
N PHE A 323 13.59 6.54 -15.13
CA PHE A 323 13.44 7.93 -15.59
C PHE A 323 13.16 8.02 -17.09
N GLN A 324 13.92 7.28 -17.91
CA GLN A 324 13.70 7.26 -19.36
C GLN A 324 12.29 6.73 -19.68
N THR A 325 11.90 5.60 -19.10
CA THR A 325 10.63 4.95 -19.44
C THR A 325 9.41 5.70 -18.89
N ILE A 326 9.42 6.12 -17.62
CA ILE A 326 8.24 6.70 -16.96
C ILE A 326 8.13 8.21 -17.20
N CYS A 327 9.23 8.94 -17.06
CA CYS A 327 9.20 10.41 -17.11
C CYS A 327 9.34 10.94 -18.54
N GLN A 328 10.16 10.30 -19.39
CA GLN A 328 10.41 10.76 -20.78
C GLN A 328 9.57 10.02 -21.82
N ASN A 329 8.95 8.89 -21.46
CA ASN A 329 8.18 8.04 -22.38
C ASN A 329 8.95 7.67 -23.66
N THR A 330 10.23 7.40 -23.49
CA THR A 330 11.06 6.88 -24.56
C THR A 330 10.95 5.35 -24.59
N THR A 331 11.03 4.79 -25.79
CA THR A 331 11.18 3.34 -25.98
C THR A 331 12.45 2.88 -25.26
N GLY A 332 12.28 2.17 -24.14
CA GLY A 332 13.41 1.66 -23.38
C GLY A 332 14.10 0.50 -24.11
N THR A 333 15.41 0.36 -23.93
CA THR A 333 16.18 -0.75 -24.49
C THR A 333 15.97 -2.04 -23.70
N ARG A 334 16.37 -3.18 -24.29
CA ARG A 334 16.26 -4.48 -23.61
C ARG A 334 17.12 -4.50 -22.33
N VAL A 335 18.32 -3.91 -22.33
CA VAL A 335 19.17 -3.85 -21.13
C VAL A 335 18.59 -2.92 -20.06
N GLN A 336 17.97 -1.80 -20.45
CA GLN A 336 17.23 -0.96 -19.50
C GLN A 336 16.05 -1.69 -18.88
N LYS A 337 15.35 -2.52 -19.65
CA LYS A 337 14.28 -3.37 -19.13
C LYS A 337 14.78 -4.42 -18.15
N ILE A 338 15.93 -5.05 -18.42
CA ILE A 338 16.61 -5.95 -17.47
C ILE A 338 16.93 -5.20 -16.17
N ALA A 339 17.44 -3.97 -16.25
CA ALA A 339 17.72 -3.16 -15.07
C ALA A 339 16.46 -2.87 -14.23
N ILE A 340 15.31 -2.63 -14.89
CA ILE A 340 14.02 -2.44 -14.21
C ILE A 340 13.55 -3.73 -13.54
N VAL A 341 13.56 -4.86 -14.25
CA VAL A 341 13.08 -6.15 -13.73
C VAL A 341 13.93 -6.62 -12.56
N GLU A 342 15.25 -6.69 -12.73
CA GLU A 342 16.17 -7.15 -11.69
C GLU A 342 16.25 -6.15 -10.53
N GLY A 343 16.33 -4.85 -10.85
CA GLY A 343 16.42 -3.79 -9.85
C GLY A 343 15.17 -3.70 -8.97
N LEU A 344 13.97 -3.75 -9.57
CA LEU A 344 12.72 -3.73 -8.79
C LEU A 344 12.50 -5.02 -8.02
N TYR A 345 12.93 -6.18 -8.54
CA TYR A 345 12.88 -7.43 -7.76
C TYR A 345 13.64 -7.27 -6.45
N PHE A 346 14.90 -6.81 -6.49
CA PHE A 346 15.69 -6.62 -5.27
C PHE A 346 15.06 -5.59 -4.33
N LEU A 347 14.59 -4.46 -4.86
CA LEU A 347 13.93 -3.43 -4.07
C LEU A 347 12.65 -3.95 -3.41
N PHE A 348 11.78 -4.62 -4.17
CA PHE A 348 10.52 -5.15 -3.64
C PHE A 348 10.76 -6.25 -2.62
N ARG A 349 11.75 -7.12 -2.84
CA ARG A 349 12.13 -8.14 -1.87
C ARG A 349 12.57 -7.53 -0.54
N GLU A 350 13.26 -6.40 -0.56
CA GLU A 350 13.66 -5.66 0.66
C GLU A 350 12.48 -4.95 1.36
N LEU A 351 11.42 -4.60 0.63
CA LEU A 351 10.20 -4.00 1.19
C LEU A 351 9.26 -5.03 1.82
N LEU A 352 9.21 -6.24 1.26
CA LEU A 352 8.24 -7.26 1.64
C LEU A 352 8.74 -8.14 2.81
N PRO A 353 7.83 -8.60 3.69
CA PRO A 353 8.18 -9.49 4.81
C PRO A 353 8.81 -10.82 4.34
N SER A 354 9.92 -11.21 4.98
CA SER A 354 10.71 -12.41 4.65
C SER A 354 11.06 -13.21 5.91
N ASN A 355 11.53 -14.45 5.73
CA ASN A 355 11.94 -15.35 6.82
C ASN A 355 12.95 -14.75 7.81
N ALA A 356 13.74 -13.75 7.37
CA ALA A 356 14.76 -13.10 8.18
C ALA A 356 14.22 -11.95 9.07
N ARG A 357 13.04 -11.39 8.77
CA ARG A 357 12.44 -10.25 9.47
C ARG A 357 11.12 -10.68 10.11
N ARG A 358 11.14 -11.08 11.40
CA ARG A 358 9.92 -11.44 12.13
C ARG A 358 9.13 -10.17 12.53
N SER A 359 8.13 -9.83 11.73
CA SER A 359 7.03 -8.94 12.10
C SER A 359 5.75 -9.42 11.40
N ASP A 360 4.80 -9.94 12.17
CA ASP A 360 3.40 -10.26 11.87
C ASP A 360 3.01 -10.85 10.50
N GLY A 361 2.70 -12.16 10.51
CA GLY A 361 1.49 -12.69 9.87
C GLY A 361 1.59 -13.34 8.49
N ARG A 362 2.44 -12.85 7.57
CA ARG A 362 2.52 -13.43 6.21
C ARG A 362 3.93 -13.36 5.64
N ILE A 363 4.56 -14.52 5.47
CA ILE A 363 5.85 -14.66 4.79
C ILE A 363 5.57 -14.68 3.29
N ILE A 364 6.26 -13.83 2.53
CA ILE A 364 6.18 -13.82 1.05
C ILE A 364 7.44 -14.50 0.54
N ASP A 365 7.27 -15.62 -0.17
CA ASP A 365 8.38 -16.35 -0.77
C ASP A 365 8.96 -15.60 -1.98
N ASP A 366 10.20 -15.92 -2.35
CA ASP A 366 10.89 -15.24 -3.45
C ASP A 366 10.15 -15.35 -4.78
N ILE A 367 9.37 -16.42 -4.99
CA ILE A 367 8.60 -16.67 -6.21
C ILE A 367 7.34 -15.78 -6.33
N ASP A 368 6.87 -15.21 -5.21
CA ASP A 368 5.62 -14.45 -5.12
C ASP A 368 5.84 -12.93 -5.05
N VAL A 369 7.10 -12.45 -5.08
CA VAL A 369 7.46 -11.04 -4.92
C VAL A 369 6.70 -10.15 -5.91
N PHE A 370 6.65 -10.55 -7.18
CA PHE A 370 5.98 -9.78 -8.22
C PHE A 370 4.45 -9.81 -8.14
N GLU A 371 3.83 -10.76 -7.45
CA GLU A 371 2.39 -10.72 -7.17
C GLU A 371 2.00 -9.53 -6.28
N HIS A 372 2.96 -9.01 -5.52
CA HIS A 372 2.78 -7.87 -4.61
C HIS A 372 3.32 -6.54 -5.16
N ALA A 373 3.66 -6.48 -6.46
CA ALA A 373 4.16 -5.28 -7.11
C ALA A 373 3.25 -4.04 -6.93
N PRO A 374 1.90 -4.11 -7.02
CA PRO A 374 1.03 -2.95 -6.82
C PRO A 374 1.17 -2.32 -5.44
N VAL A 375 1.30 -3.15 -4.39
CA VAL A 375 1.48 -2.71 -3.01
C VAL A 375 2.84 -2.03 -2.83
N CYS A 376 3.88 -2.61 -3.41
CA CYS A 376 5.23 -2.04 -3.36
C CYS A 376 5.28 -0.67 -4.06
N TRP A 377 4.66 -0.55 -5.23
CA TRP A 377 4.56 0.71 -5.95
C TRP A 377 3.77 1.77 -5.17
N ALA A 378 2.61 1.41 -4.62
CA ALA A 378 1.81 2.31 -3.79
C ALA A 378 2.61 2.84 -2.59
N TYR A 379 3.39 1.95 -1.96
CA TYR A 379 4.27 2.32 -0.86
C TYR A 379 5.36 3.31 -1.28
N LEU A 380 6.10 3.00 -2.35
CA LEU A 380 7.16 3.85 -2.87
C LEU A 380 6.66 5.24 -3.26
N MET A 381 5.51 5.32 -3.93
CA MET A 381 4.88 6.59 -4.30
C MET A 381 4.44 7.38 -3.06
N SER A 382 3.78 6.73 -2.09
CA SER A 382 3.34 7.41 -0.87
C SER A 382 4.51 7.91 -0.03
N GLN A 383 5.61 7.17 0.07
CA GLN A 383 6.78 7.63 0.82
C GLN A 383 7.48 8.79 0.12
N ALA A 384 7.60 8.73 -1.21
CA ALA A 384 8.17 9.82 -2.00
C ALA A 384 7.38 11.13 -1.85
N GLU A 385 6.05 11.08 -1.73
CA GLU A 385 5.22 12.26 -1.46
C GLU A 385 5.54 12.89 -0.10
N THR A 386 5.70 12.06 0.95
CA THR A 386 5.91 12.52 2.32
C THR A 386 7.30 13.06 2.63
N GLU A 387 8.35 12.56 1.96
CA GLU A 387 9.72 13.02 2.22
C GLU A 387 10.05 14.34 1.49
N SER A 388 10.83 15.22 2.12
CA SER A 388 11.37 16.41 1.44
C SER A 388 12.67 16.07 0.72
N ILE A 389 12.56 15.62 -0.53
CA ILE A 389 13.70 15.24 -1.40
C ILE A 389 13.81 16.28 -2.51
N ALA A 390 15.03 16.79 -2.74
CA ALA A 390 15.32 17.68 -3.87
C ALA A 390 15.17 16.96 -5.21
N TYR A 391 14.71 17.67 -6.25
CA TYR A 391 14.60 17.08 -7.58
C TYR A 391 15.98 16.71 -8.13
N GLU A 392 16.09 15.49 -8.67
CA GLU A 392 17.26 15.11 -9.46
C GLU A 392 17.28 15.85 -10.80
N THR A 393 18.48 16.26 -11.21
CA THR A 393 18.69 16.96 -12.48
C THR A 393 19.17 15.98 -13.53
N TYR A 394 18.52 16.01 -14.69
CA TYR A 394 18.85 15.21 -15.86
C TYR A 394 19.10 16.15 -17.04
N GLY A 395 20.30 16.08 -17.61
CA GLY A 395 20.72 16.88 -18.77
C GLY A 395 20.38 16.15 -20.07
N PRO A 396 19.67 16.76 -21.02
CA PRO A 396 19.43 16.16 -22.33
C PRO A 396 20.73 16.14 -23.15
N VAL A 397 21.07 14.98 -23.71
CA VAL A 397 22.17 14.83 -24.67
C VAL A 397 21.55 14.46 -26.02
N ASN A 398 21.72 15.32 -27.01
CA ASN A 398 21.23 15.10 -28.37
C ASN A 398 22.19 14.17 -29.14
N MET A 399 21.65 13.16 -29.82
CA MET A 399 22.39 12.23 -30.68
C MET A 399 22.42 12.68 -32.15
N LYS A 400 21.68 13.74 -32.49
CA LYS A 400 21.64 14.36 -33.80
C LYS A 400 22.37 15.71 -33.79
N ALA A 401 23.10 15.99 -34.86
CA ALA A 401 23.67 17.30 -35.10
C ALA A 401 22.56 18.30 -35.43
N GLN A 402 22.49 19.42 -34.72
CA GLN A 402 21.47 20.46 -34.99
C GLN A 402 21.60 21.05 -36.40
N SER A 403 22.81 21.06 -36.96
CA SER A 403 23.09 21.62 -38.28
C SER A 403 22.63 20.76 -39.44
N THR A 404 22.68 19.43 -39.32
CA THR A 404 22.30 18.49 -40.39
C THR A 404 21.01 17.72 -40.10
N ASN A 405 20.53 17.77 -38.84
CA ASN A 405 19.44 16.94 -38.32
C ASN A 405 19.67 15.42 -38.50
N GLN A 406 20.91 15.01 -38.79
CA GLN A 406 21.33 13.62 -38.93
C GLN A 406 22.02 13.14 -37.64
N ARG A 407 22.02 11.81 -37.42
CA ARG A 407 22.75 11.19 -36.31
C ARG A 407 24.24 11.48 -36.46
N PHE A 408 24.92 11.82 -35.35
CA PHE A 408 26.35 12.12 -35.39
C PHE A 408 27.17 10.95 -35.96
N SER A 409 28.02 11.26 -36.93
CA SER A 409 29.00 10.31 -37.49
C SER A 409 30.35 10.43 -36.78
N GLU A 410 30.80 11.66 -36.57
CA GLU A 410 32.03 11.99 -35.84
C GLU A 410 31.78 13.23 -34.97
N PRO A 411 31.25 13.07 -33.75
CA PRO A 411 30.87 14.20 -32.90
C PRO A 411 32.11 14.91 -32.35
N VAL A 412 32.14 16.23 -32.48
CA VAL A 412 33.27 17.07 -32.09
C VAL A 412 32.82 18.34 -31.36
N ARG A 413 33.72 18.88 -30.54
CA ARG A 413 33.55 20.16 -29.84
C ARG A 413 34.46 21.20 -30.48
N VAL A 414 33.89 22.40 -30.64
CA VAL A 414 34.57 23.59 -31.13
C VAL A 414 34.94 24.48 -29.93
N PRO A 415 36.14 25.09 -29.89
CA PRO A 415 36.57 25.91 -28.76
C PRO A 415 35.62 27.08 -28.45
N GLY A 416 35.19 27.17 -27.20
CA GLY A 416 34.35 28.27 -26.68
C GLY A 416 32.85 28.07 -26.82
N LEU A 417 32.40 26.96 -27.43
CA LEU A 417 31.00 26.59 -27.56
C LEU A 417 30.67 25.34 -26.72
N PRO A 418 29.53 25.31 -26.01
CA PRO A 418 29.09 24.13 -25.28
C PRO A 418 28.45 23.05 -26.19
N GLU A 419 28.08 23.44 -27.42
CA GLU A 419 27.42 22.59 -28.41
C GLU A 419 28.37 21.56 -29.04
N VAL A 420 27.79 20.46 -29.52
CA VAL A 420 28.49 19.38 -30.22
C VAL A 420 28.09 19.43 -31.68
N PHE A 421 29.09 19.35 -32.56
CA PHE A 421 28.93 19.45 -34.02
C PHE A 421 29.39 18.14 -34.66
N ASP A 422 28.91 17.84 -35.88
CA ASP A 422 29.52 16.79 -36.67
C ASP A 422 30.80 17.31 -37.33
N ARG A 423 31.85 16.50 -37.34
CA ARG A 423 33.16 16.89 -37.88
C ARG A 423 33.07 17.31 -39.34
N SER A 424 32.26 16.63 -40.15
CA SER A 424 32.08 16.95 -41.58
C SER A 424 31.57 18.38 -41.79
N TYR A 425 30.61 18.81 -40.97
CA TYR A 425 30.05 20.16 -40.98
C TYR A 425 31.08 21.22 -40.57
N VAL A 426 31.87 20.95 -39.54
CA VAL A 426 32.92 21.90 -39.11
C VAL A 426 33.99 22.03 -40.20
N LEU A 427 34.38 20.92 -40.84
CA LEU A 427 35.34 20.93 -41.93
C LEU A 427 34.83 21.64 -43.18
N SER A 428 33.54 21.51 -43.54
CA SER A 428 32.99 22.26 -44.67
C SER A 428 33.04 23.76 -44.41
N LYS A 429 32.72 24.21 -43.19
CA LYS A 429 32.83 25.62 -42.81
C LYS A 429 34.25 26.16 -42.81
N ILE A 430 35.23 25.34 -42.39
CA ILE A 430 36.66 25.69 -42.50
C ILE A 430 37.07 25.82 -43.98
N LYS A 431 36.59 24.93 -44.86
CA LYS A 431 36.88 24.96 -46.31
C LYS A 431 36.24 26.16 -47.01
N GLU A 432 35.05 26.58 -46.57
CA GLU A 432 34.30 27.72 -47.09
C GLU A 432 34.75 29.08 -46.50
N ASP A 433 35.73 29.09 -45.59
CA ASP A 433 36.18 30.27 -44.82
C ASP A 433 35.04 30.98 -44.05
N GLU A 434 34.00 30.22 -43.69
CA GLU A 434 32.84 30.73 -42.95
C GLU A 434 33.03 30.58 -41.43
N LYS A 435 32.66 31.63 -40.67
CA LYS A 435 32.77 31.63 -39.20
C LYS A 435 31.58 30.92 -38.54
N ILE A 436 31.89 29.98 -37.64
CA ILE A 436 30.91 29.44 -36.70
C ILE A 436 30.58 30.53 -35.66
N PRO A 437 29.29 30.91 -35.48
CA PRO A 437 28.89 31.93 -34.52
C PRO A 437 29.40 31.63 -33.11
N ASN A 438 29.88 32.66 -32.41
CA ASN A 438 30.38 32.59 -31.01
C ASN A 438 31.57 31.65 -30.77
N CYS A 439 32.26 31.17 -31.81
CA CYS A 439 33.54 30.47 -31.67
C CYS A 439 34.62 31.39 -31.08
N SER A 440 35.38 30.88 -30.09
CA SER A 440 36.41 31.66 -29.40
C SER A 440 37.70 31.88 -30.21
N GLU A 441 37.94 31.06 -31.24
CA GLU A 441 39.08 31.19 -32.14
C GLU A 441 38.71 31.96 -33.42
N MET A 442 39.52 32.95 -33.80
CA MET A 442 39.30 33.73 -35.03
C MET A 442 39.49 32.91 -36.31
N ASN A 443 40.47 31.99 -36.31
CA ASN A 443 40.84 31.14 -37.45
C ASN A 443 40.78 29.68 -37.01
N LEU A 444 39.60 29.07 -37.12
CA LEU A 444 39.38 27.69 -36.72
C LEU A 444 40.17 26.75 -37.64
N LYS A 445 41.07 25.94 -37.07
CA LYS A 445 41.84 24.93 -37.80
C LYS A 445 41.32 23.54 -37.47
N GLU A 446 41.60 22.56 -38.32
CA GLU A 446 41.28 21.15 -38.07
C GLU A 446 41.90 20.64 -36.75
N THR A 447 43.08 21.15 -36.37
CA THR A 447 43.76 20.83 -35.10
C THR A 447 43.11 21.47 -33.87
N SER A 448 42.23 22.46 -34.04
CA SER A 448 41.49 23.11 -32.95
C SER A 448 40.28 22.28 -32.49
N ILE A 449 39.86 21.31 -33.30
CA ILE A 449 38.66 20.49 -33.07
C ILE A 449 39.01 19.34 -32.12
N LYS A 450 38.16 19.11 -31.10
CA LYS A 450 38.32 17.97 -30.17
C LYS A 450 37.18 16.98 -30.32
N ARG A 451 37.47 15.68 -30.19
CA ARG A 451 36.44 14.64 -30.15
C ARG A 451 35.53 14.82 -28.93
N ALA A 452 34.23 14.67 -29.13
CA ALA A 452 33.24 14.69 -28.04
C ALA A 452 33.06 13.26 -27.49
N THR A 453 34.06 12.76 -26.76
CA THR A 453 34.13 11.36 -26.31
C THR A 453 32.95 10.95 -25.41
N ASP A 454 32.36 11.90 -24.68
CA ASP A 454 31.13 11.74 -23.90
C ASP A 454 29.93 11.39 -24.79
N VAL A 455 29.76 12.07 -25.92
CA VAL A 455 28.70 11.78 -26.90
C VAL A 455 29.00 10.50 -27.67
N GLU A 456 30.27 10.27 -28.06
CA GLU A 456 30.68 9.02 -28.72
C GLU A 456 30.36 7.80 -27.85
N LYS A 457 30.62 7.88 -26.54
CA LYS A 457 30.32 6.79 -25.60
C LYS A 457 28.83 6.47 -25.56
N ILE A 458 27.96 7.47 -25.61
CA ILE A 458 26.50 7.28 -25.66
C ILE A 458 26.10 6.68 -27.02
N LEU A 459 26.64 7.17 -28.13
CA LEU A 459 26.37 6.65 -29.48
C LEU A 459 26.74 5.17 -29.62
N LEU A 460 27.87 4.76 -29.03
CA LEU A 460 28.37 3.38 -29.02
C LEU A 460 27.58 2.46 -28.07
N SER A 461 26.73 3.02 -27.21
CA SER A 461 26.04 2.25 -26.18
C SER A 461 24.52 2.27 -26.34
N LEU A 462 23.95 3.13 -27.17
CA LEU A 462 22.50 3.24 -27.38
C LEU A 462 22.12 3.05 -28.86
N PRO A 463 20.98 2.40 -29.13
CA PRO A 463 20.52 2.14 -30.49
C PRO A 463 20.21 3.43 -31.29
N PRO A 464 20.20 3.37 -32.63
CA PRO A 464 19.98 4.52 -33.51
C PRO A 464 18.66 5.26 -33.32
N PHE A 465 17.59 4.56 -32.94
CA PHE A 465 16.26 5.14 -32.75
C PHE A 465 16.17 6.08 -31.53
N ILE A 466 17.15 6.07 -30.63
CA ILE A 466 17.21 7.03 -29.51
C ILE A 466 17.88 8.31 -29.99
N GLU A 467 17.09 9.38 -30.08
CA GLU A 467 17.55 10.70 -30.56
C GLU A 467 18.04 11.62 -29.44
N ILE A 468 17.41 11.55 -28.26
CA ILE A 468 17.76 12.37 -27.09
C ILE A 468 17.83 11.45 -25.87
N PHE A 469 18.98 11.45 -25.20
CA PHE A 469 19.19 10.69 -23.98
C PHE A 469 19.37 11.63 -22.79
N HIS A 470 18.52 11.50 -21.77
CA HIS A 470 18.59 12.36 -20.59
C HIS A 470 19.53 11.75 -19.54
N LEU A 471 20.76 12.21 -19.45
CA LEU A 471 21.74 11.68 -18.50
C LEU A 471 21.61 12.37 -17.14
N TRP A 472 21.68 11.62 -16.06
CA TRP A 472 21.73 12.18 -14.71
C TRP A 472 23.04 12.97 -14.49
N THR A 473 22.96 14.23 -14.02
CA THR A 473 24.13 15.13 -13.94
C THR A 473 24.63 15.39 -12.52
N GLY A 474 24.15 14.64 -11.53
CA GLY A 474 24.77 14.54 -10.19
C GLY A 474 24.92 15.83 -9.36
N SER A 475 24.33 16.96 -9.76
CA SER A 475 24.56 18.24 -9.09
C SER A 475 23.82 18.34 -7.74
N ASN A 476 24.61 18.43 -6.66
CA ASN A 476 24.24 18.84 -5.29
C ASN A 476 23.59 17.80 -4.35
N VAL A 477 23.97 16.54 -4.40
CA VAL A 477 23.73 15.64 -3.25
C VAL A 477 25.07 15.10 -2.76
N THR A 478 25.62 15.74 -1.72
CA THR A 478 26.51 15.04 -0.80
C THR A 478 25.72 13.86 -0.27
N THR A 479 25.97 12.68 -0.84
CA THR A 479 25.53 11.41 -0.26
C THR A 479 26.30 11.23 1.04
N SER A 480 25.82 11.85 2.13
CA SER A 480 26.08 11.29 3.44
C SER A 480 25.67 9.82 3.34
N HIS A 481 26.62 8.92 3.54
CA HIS A 481 26.45 7.46 3.57
C HIS A 481 25.56 7.02 4.74
N SER A 482 24.37 7.61 4.87
CA SER A 482 23.30 7.10 5.70
C SER A 482 22.32 6.43 4.76
N SER A 483 22.52 5.13 4.58
CA SER A 483 21.50 4.22 4.07
C SER A 483 20.19 4.55 4.79
N PHE A 484 19.18 4.98 4.04
CA PHE A 484 17.83 5.10 4.58
C PHE A 484 17.42 3.68 4.95
N ASN A 485 17.57 3.34 6.22
CA ASN A 485 17.08 2.12 6.81
C ASN A 485 15.56 2.12 6.55
N ILE A 486 15.09 1.26 5.64
CA ILE A 486 13.66 1.10 5.35
C ILE A 486 12.98 0.93 6.70
N ASN A 487 12.11 1.88 7.09
CA ASN A 487 11.56 1.88 8.45
C ASN A 487 10.78 0.57 8.67
N PRO A 488 11.32 -0.37 9.47
CA PRO A 488 10.75 -1.70 9.61
C PRO A 488 9.48 -1.70 10.48
N GLU A 489 9.09 -0.54 11.01
CA GLU A 489 7.90 -0.37 11.84
C GLU A 489 6.59 -0.44 11.05
N LYS A 490 6.62 -0.23 9.72
CA LYS A 490 5.39 -0.30 8.92
C LYS A 490 5.03 -1.74 8.57
N THR A 491 3.86 -2.18 9.00
CA THR A 491 3.36 -3.53 8.70
C THR A 491 2.91 -3.63 7.25
N PHE A 492 2.96 -4.83 6.66
CA PHE A 492 2.43 -5.09 5.31
C PHE A 492 0.95 -4.69 5.16
N ALA A 493 0.17 -4.72 6.26
CA ALA A 493 -1.20 -4.22 6.29
C ALA A 493 -1.27 -2.70 6.03
N GLN A 494 -0.41 -1.91 6.67
CA GLN A 494 -0.34 -0.46 6.45
C GLN A 494 0.11 -0.11 5.02
N MET A 495 0.96 -0.94 4.40
CA MET A 495 1.30 -0.77 2.98
C MET A 495 0.08 -1.02 2.07
N ASN A 496 -0.75 -2.01 2.39
CA ASN A 496 -1.99 -2.28 1.64
C ASN A 496 -3.02 -1.15 1.77
N GLU A 497 -3.10 -0.49 2.92
CA GLU A 497 -3.98 0.69 3.08
C GLU A 497 -3.60 1.82 2.11
N GLN A 498 -2.31 1.98 1.79
CA GLN A 498 -1.84 3.00 0.85
C GLN A 498 -2.27 2.69 -0.60
N LEU A 499 -2.51 1.43 -0.94
CA LEU A 499 -3.01 1.02 -2.27
C LEU A 499 -4.35 1.68 -2.60
N ALA A 500 -5.20 1.93 -1.59
CA ALA A 500 -6.51 2.56 -1.77
C ALA A 500 -6.42 3.98 -2.38
N LYS A 501 -5.29 4.69 -2.20
CA LYS A 501 -5.06 6.02 -2.79
C LYS A 501 -4.79 5.98 -4.30
N TYR A 502 -4.26 4.87 -4.81
CA TYR A 502 -3.80 4.73 -6.19
C TYR A 502 -4.72 3.81 -6.96
N SER A 503 -5.87 4.34 -7.36
CA SER A 503 -6.99 3.55 -7.90
C SER A 503 -6.67 2.76 -9.19
N TYR A 504 -5.60 3.14 -9.90
CA TYR A 504 -5.10 2.46 -11.10
C TYR A 504 -4.22 1.25 -10.82
N LEU A 505 -3.72 1.09 -9.59
CA LEU A 505 -3.01 -0.10 -9.11
C LEU A 505 -3.96 -1.11 -8.45
N ILE A 506 -5.25 -0.80 -8.35
CA ILE A 506 -6.27 -1.68 -7.81
C ILE A 506 -6.87 -2.50 -8.96
N VAL A 507 -6.94 -3.81 -8.77
CA VAL A 507 -7.62 -4.71 -9.69
C VAL A 507 -9.12 -4.38 -9.70
N THR A 508 -9.60 -3.91 -10.85
CA THR A 508 -10.99 -3.53 -11.06
C THR A 508 -11.78 -4.75 -11.54
N PRO A 509 -12.84 -5.16 -10.83
CA PRO A 509 -13.68 -6.27 -11.26
C PRO A 509 -14.33 -6.04 -12.63
N PRO A 510 -14.47 -7.08 -13.47
CA PRO A 510 -15.02 -6.99 -14.82
C PRO A 510 -16.34 -6.19 -14.90
N LEU A 511 -17.24 -6.39 -13.95
CA LEU A 511 -18.57 -5.79 -14.01
C LEU A 511 -18.57 -4.30 -13.62
N GLN A 512 -17.60 -3.86 -12.83
CA GLN A 512 -17.42 -2.43 -12.51
C GLN A 512 -17.01 -1.63 -13.76
N LEU A 513 -16.35 -2.27 -14.73
CA LEU A 513 -15.96 -1.66 -16.02
C LEU A 513 -17.17 -1.40 -16.94
N LYS A 514 -18.36 -1.91 -16.60
CA LYS A 514 -19.59 -1.59 -17.33
C LYS A 514 -20.03 -0.14 -17.08
N ALA A 515 -19.74 0.44 -15.92
CA ALA A 515 -20.17 1.78 -15.53
C ALA A 515 -19.60 2.87 -16.47
N VAL A 516 -20.42 3.88 -16.77
CA VAL A 516 -20.03 5.03 -17.62
C VAL A 516 -19.12 5.97 -16.81
N GLY A 517 -17.94 6.33 -17.35
CA GLY A 517 -17.05 7.34 -16.75
C GLY A 517 -15.69 6.84 -16.24
N ILE A 518 -15.31 5.58 -16.48
CA ILE A 518 -13.97 5.09 -16.14
C ILE A 518 -12.98 5.58 -17.20
N GLU A 519 -12.21 6.62 -16.87
CA GLU A 519 -11.12 7.13 -17.69
C GLU A 519 -9.76 6.68 -17.15
N GLY A 520 -8.84 6.37 -18.07
CA GLY A 520 -7.44 6.00 -17.77
C GLY A 520 -7.20 4.50 -17.52
N PRO A 521 -5.91 4.08 -17.46
CA PRO A 521 -5.55 2.68 -17.33
C PRO A 521 -5.94 2.11 -15.96
N ARG A 522 -6.51 0.90 -15.95
CA ARG A 522 -6.88 0.15 -14.74
C ARG A 522 -6.42 -1.29 -14.82
N LEU A 523 -5.96 -1.86 -13.72
CA LEU A 523 -5.69 -3.29 -13.66
C LEU A 523 -6.99 -4.07 -13.73
N VAL A 524 -7.03 -5.14 -14.55
CA VAL A 524 -8.22 -5.99 -14.76
C VAL A 524 -7.81 -7.45 -14.82
N LEU A 525 -8.65 -8.35 -14.33
CA LEU A 525 -8.43 -9.79 -14.51
C LEU A 525 -8.82 -10.17 -15.94
N LEU A 526 -7.92 -10.83 -16.68
CA LEU A 526 -8.22 -11.43 -17.97
C LEU A 526 -8.70 -12.89 -17.83
N ASN A 527 -8.27 -13.56 -16.77
CA ASN A 527 -8.78 -14.85 -16.28
C ASN A 527 -8.34 -15.05 -14.80
N ASP A 528 -8.52 -16.24 -14.24
CA ASP A 528 -8.23 -16.57 -12.83
C ASP A 528 -6.75 -16.42 -12.43
N GLN A 529 -5.83 -16.47 -13.39
CA GLN A 529 -4.38 -16.44 -13.17
C GLN A 529 -3.66 -15.27 -13.83
N LYS A 530 -4.39 -14.41 -14.56
CA LYS A 530 -3.78 -13.41 -15.43
C LYS A 530 -4.42 -12.04 -15.28
N LEU A 531 -3.56 -11.05 -15.11
CA LEU A 531 -3.90 -9.64 -15.09
C LEU A 531 -3.57 -8.97 -16.44
N GLY A 532 -4.37 -7.97 -16.78
CA GLY A 532 -4.12 -7.06 -17.89
C GLY A 532 -4.43 -5.63 -17.49
N VAL A 533 -4.37 -4.73 -18.47
CA VAL A 533 -4.68 -3.31 -18.26
C VAL A 533 -5.80 -2.87 -19.18
N TYR A 534 -6.90 -2.37 -18.60
CA TYR A 534 -7.95 -1.69 -19.34
C TYR A 534 -7.39 -0.47 -20.08
N ILE A 535 -7.66 -0.37 -21.39
CA ILE A 535 -7.24 0.78 -22.21
C ILE A 535 -8.42 1.69 -22.49
N PHE A 536 -9.46 1.16 -23.14
CA PHE A 536 -10.68 1.90 -23.45
C PHE A 536 -11.84 0.95 -23.75
N LYS A 537 -13.04 1.54 -23.85
CA LYS A 537 -14.29 0.86 -24.16
C LYS A 537 -14.78 1.29 -25.55
N ASP A 538 -15.26 0.34 -26.34
CA ASP A 538 -15.87 0.63 -27.63
C ASP A 538 -17.24 1.30 -27.42
N LYS A 539 -17.42 2.50 -27.98
CA LYS A 539 -18.66 3.27 -27.85
C LYS A 539 -19.87 2.54 -28.46
N MET A 540 -19.64 1.64 -29.41
CA MET A 540 -20.69 0.89 -30.11
C MET A 540 -21.18 -0.34 -29.32
N THR A 541 -20.35 -0.86 -28.41
CA THR A 541 -20.62 -2.12 -27.69
C THR A 541 -20.27 -1.99 -26.20
N PRO A 542 -21.22 -1.50 -25.38
CA PRO A 542 -20.95 -1.22 -23.97
C PRO A 542 -20.66 -2.46 -23.10
N GLN A 543 -20.74 -3.67 -23.66
CA GLN A 543 -20.37 -4.93 -23.01
C GLN A 543 -18.93 -5.37 -23.30
N SER A 544 -18.24 -4.75 -24.27
CA SER A 544 -16.88 -5.13 -24.64
C SER A 544 -15.86 -4.07 -24.25
N MET A 545 -14.73 -4.52 -23.67
CA MET A 545 -13.58 -3.68 -23.38
C MET A 545 -12.37 -4.11 -24.21
N VAL A 546 -11.42 -3.20 -24.39
CA VAL A 546 -10.09 -3.51 -24.90
C VAL A 546 -9.12 -3.45 -23.73
N ALA A 547 -8.44 -4.56 -23.48
CA ALA A 547 -7.40 -4.66 -22.46
C ALA A 547 -6.07 -5.07 -23.09
N PHE A 548 -4.98 -4.52 -22.56
CA PHE A 548 -3.62 -4.91 -22.90
C PHE A 548 -3.22 -6.11 -22.05
N ASP A 549 -2.78 -7.17 -22.72
CA ASP A 549 -2.22 -8.36 -22.08
C ASP A 549 -0.70 -8.23 -21.99
N SER A 550 -0.20 -7.99 -20.79
CA SER A 550 1.23 -7.82 -20.52
C SER A 550 2.06 -9.10 -20.70
N ILE A 551 1.45 -10.29 -20.76
CA ILE A 551 2.18 -11.55 -20.98
C ILE A 551 2.33 -11.86 -22.47
N THR A 552 1.41 -11.41 -23.33
CA THR A 552 1.50 -11.64 -24.78
C THR A 552 1.90 -10.40 -25.58
N GLY A 553 1.84 -9.21 -24.95
CA GLY A 553 2.11 -7.93 -25.61
C GLY A 553 1.01 -7.51 -26.59
N LYS A 554 -0.16 -8.17 -26.57
CA LYS A 554 -1.25 -7.93 -27.52
C LYS A 554 -2.45 -7.29 -26.82
N THR A 555 -3.18 -6.47 -27.56
CA THR A 555 -4.48 -5.95 -27.12
C THR A 555 -5.56 -6.99 -27.39
N THR A 556 -6.23 -7.44 -26.34
CA THR A 556 -7.33 -8.41 -26.43
C THR A 556 -8.67 -7.73 -26.19
N ARG A 557 -9.67 -8.08 -27.01
CA ARG A 557 -11.06 -7.67 -26.78
C ARG A 557 -11.70 -8.67 -25.84
N VAL A 558 -12.28 -8.19 -24.74
CA VAL A 558 -12.90 -9.03 -23.72
C VAL A 558 -14.34 -8.62 -23.52
N ASN A 559 -15.24 -9.61 -23.51
CA ASN A 559 -16.63 -9.43 -23.14
C ASN A 559 -16.76 -9.46 -21.61
N LEU A 560 -17.26 -8.38 -21.01
CA LEU A 560 -17.34 -8.23 -19.56
C LEU A 560 -18.32 -9.22 -18.93
N ASP A 561 -19.38 -9.61 -19.64
CA ASP A 561 -20.38 -10.59 -19.18
C ASP A 561 -19.79 -12.00 -19.10
N GLU A 562 -19.07 -12.42 -20.14
CA GLU A 562 -18.44 -13.73 -20.23
C GLU A 562 -17.31 -13.86 -19.21
N LEU A 563 -16.46 -12.83 -19.10
CA LEU A 563 -15.37 -12.79 -18.14
C LEU A 563 -15.88 -12.79 -16.69
N ALA A 564 -16.98 -12.08 -16.41
CA ALA A 564 -17.60 -12.11 -15.10
C ALA A 564 -18.16 -13.50 -14.76
N HIS A 565 -18.79 -14.16 -15.73
CA HIS A 565 -19.27 -15.53 -15.55
C HIS A 565 -18.13 -16.51 -15.25
N GLU A 566 -17.02 -16.42 -16.00
CA GLU A 566 -15.83 -17.26 -15.81
C GLU A 566 -15.20 -17.05 -14.43
N LEU A 567 -15.03 -15.80 -14.01
CA LEU A 567 -14.45 -15.43 -12.71
C LEU A 567 -15.42 -15.62 -11.54
N ARG A 568 -16.66 -16.03 -11.79
CA ARG A 568 -17.77 -16.03 -10.81
C ARG A 568 -17.95 -14.67 -10.15
N ASP A 569 -17.64 -13.61 -10.89
CA ASP A 569 -17.82 -12.25 -10.47
C ASP A 569 -19.31 -11.92 -10.51
N VAL A 570 -19.90 -11.74 -9.34
CA VAL A 570 -21.30 -11.32 -9.15
C VAL A 570 -21.39 -9.81 -8.87
N THR A 571 -20.31 -9.04 -9.03
CA THR A 571 -20.26 -7.62 -8.71
C THR A 571 -20.94 -6.71 -9.75
N GLU A 572 -22.03 -7.18 -10.38
CA GLU A 572 -22.85 -6.40 -11.34
C GLU A 572 -23.57 -5.26 -10.65
N ASP A 573 -23.73 -5.40 -9.36
CA ASP A 573 -24.56 -4.54 -8.57
C ASP A 573 -23.70 -3.52 -7.84
N LEU A 574 -23.75 -2.29 -8.34
CA LEU A 574 -23.61 -1.09 -7.51
C LEU A 574 -24.65 -1.03 -6.37
N THR A 575 -25.37 -2.12 -6.06
CA THR A 575 -26.38 -2.16 -5.01
C THR A 575 -25.94 -2.88 -3.74
N PHE A 576 -24.77 -3.54 -3.70
CA PHE A 576 -24.36 -4.22 -2.46
C PHE A 576 -22.83 -4.41 -2.32
N LYS A 577 -22.06 -3.32 -2.28
CA LYS A 577 -20.67 -3.35 -1.78
C LYS A 577 -20.71 -3.22 -0.26
N VAL A 578 -20.54 -4.34 0.43
CA VAL A 578 -20.51 -4.37 1.89
C VAL A 578 -19.18 -4.99 2.29
N THR A 579 -18.37 -4.23 3.02
CA THR A 579 -17.05 -4.66 3.48
C THR A 579 -17.14 -5.85 4.43
N LYS A 580 -18.30 -6.04 5.06
CA LYS A 580 -18.62 -7.14 5.99
C LYS A 580 -20.02 -7.72 5.70
N PRO A 581 -20.35 -8.94 6.12
CA PRO A 581 -21.75 -9.38 6.07
C PRO A 581 -22.62 -8.49 6.99
N PRO A 582 -23.67 -7.82 6.49
CA PRO A 582 -24.47 -6.92 7.32
C PRO A 582 -25.41 -7.70 8.23
N LYS A 583 -25.51 -7.26 9.48
CA LYS A 583 -26.46 -7.79 10.47
C LYS A 583 -27.85 -7.17 10.34
N GLU A 584 -27.91 -5.93 9.84
CA GLU A 584 -29.14 -5.15 9.70
C GLU A 584 -29.20 -4.48 8.32
N ALA A 585 -30.35 -4.58 7.65
CA ALA A 585 -30.63 -3.88 6.40
C ALA A 585 -31.81 -2.92 6.61
N ILE A 586 -31.60 -1.65 6.33
CA ILE A 586 -32.56 -0.58 6.61
C ILE A 586 -33.00 0.06 5.29
N VAL A 587 -34.29 0.05 5.01
CA VAL A 587 -34.88 0.89 3.96
C VAL A 587 -35.49 2.12 4.61
N VAL A 588 -34.99 3.29 4.28
CA VAL A 588 -35.53 4.56 4.77
C VAL A 588 -36.51 5.10 3.74
N LEU A 589 -37.78 5.16 4.14
CA LEU A 589 -38.86 5.72 3.33
C LEU A 589 -39.02 7.20 3.68
N PHE A 590 -38.78 8.05 2.69
CA PHE A 590 -38.93 9.49 2.78
C PHE A 590 -40.24 9.93 2.15
N ASP A 591 -41.10 10.52 2.96
CA ASP A 591 -42.29 11.22 2.47
C ASP A 591 -41.88 12.55 1.85
N SER A 592 -42.11 12.70 0.54
CA SER A 592 -41.94 13.96 -0.18
C SER A 592 -43.27 14.48 -0.72
N SER A 593 -44.40 14.07 -0.13
CA SER A 593 -45.74 14.50 -0.53
C SER A 593 -45.98 16.00 -0.28
N SER A 594 -47.02 16.57 -0.89
CA SER A 594 -47.31 18.01 -0.75
C SER A 594 -47.61 18.43 0.70
N SER A 595 -48.14 17.54 1.56
CA SER A 595 -48.42 17.84 2.98
C SER A 595 -47.15 18.00 3.82
N MET A 596 -46.00 17.52 3.31
CA MET A 596 -44.70 17.72 3.93
C MET A 596 -44.19 19.18 3.81
N GLY A 597 -44.87 20.02 3.03
CA GLY A 597 -44.61 21.45 2.93
C GLY A 597 -45.20 22.28 4.07
N GLU A 598 -46.04 21.69 4.93
CA GLU A 598 -46.68 22.36 6.07
C GLU A 598 -45.73 22.55 7.26
N GLU A 599 -46.12 23.41 8.21
CA GLU A 599 -45.40 23.63 9.46
C GLU A 599 -45.39 22.36 10.34
N CYS A 600 -44.24 22.09 10.96
CA CYS A 600 -44.00 20.89 11.75
C CYS A 600 -44.33 21.07 13.24
N PHE A 601 -43.75 22.09 13.89
CA PHE A 601 -43.85 22.33 15.34
C PHE A 601 -44.37 23.74 15.64
N ASP A 602 -45.17 23.90 16.70
CA ASP A 602 -45.91 25.14 16.99
C ASP A 602 -45.10 26.25 17.69
N LYS A 603 -43.91 25.95 18.24
CA LYS A 603 -43.16 26.92 19.06
C LYS A 603 -41.67 26.90 18.72
N ASP A 604 -41.18 28.10 18.41
CA ASP A 604 -39.80 28.56 18.23
C ASP A 604 -39.11 28.42 16.85
N CYS A 605 -39.72 27.82 15.82
CA CYS A 605 -39.19 27.94 14.46
C CYS A 605 -40.25 27.58 13.40
N ALA A 606 -40.44 28.42 12.37
CA ALA A 606 -41.31 28.15 11.22
C ALA A 606 -40.68 27.09 10.28
N MET A 607 -40.37 25.91 10.82
CA MET A 607 -39.73 24.81 10.11
C MET A 607 -40.80 23.93 9.44
N LYS A 608 -40.61 23.64 8.15
CA LYS A 608 -41.47 22.72 7.41
C LYS A 608 -41.19 21.27 7.80
N ARG A 609 -42.19 20.39 7.68
CA ARG A 609 -42.03 18.95 7.98
C ARG A 609 -40.91 18.31 7.15
N ILE A 610 -40.79 18.66 5.86
CA ILE A 610 -39.73 18.15 5.00
C ILE A 610 -38.34 18.54 5.51
N ASP A 611 -38.16 19.77 6.01
CA ASP A 611 -36.87 20.25 6.50
C ASP A 611 -36.51 19.56 7.82
N ALA A 612 -37.50 19.34 8.69
CA ALA A 612 -37.32 18.55 9.92
C ALA A 612 -36.87 17.11 9.61
N ILE A 613 -37.47 16.42 8.62
CA ILE A 613 -37.01 15.07 8.22
C ILE A 613 -35.57 15.11 7.73
N LYS A 614 -35.21 16.08 6.87
CA LYS A 614 -33.84 16.20 6.34
C LYS A 614 -32.82 16.32 7.47
N GLU A 615 -33.12 17.11 8.50
CA GLU A 615 -32.26 17.32 9.66
C GLU A 615 -32.15 16.05 10.52
N ILE A 616 -33.29 15.43 10.85
CA ILE A 616 -33.37 14.20 11.65
C ILE A 616 -32.60 13.06 10.97
N PHE A 617 -32.81 12.87 9.66
CA PHE A 617 -32.09 11.85 8.91
C PHE A 617 -30.60 12.18 8.75
N GLY A 618 -30.24 13.46 8.62
CA GLY A 618 -28.85 13.90 8.65
C GLY A 618 -28.14 13.46 9.94
N SER A 619 -28.81 13.63 11.09
CA SER A 619 -28.31 13.15 12.38
C SER A 619 -28.20 11.62 12.41
N PHE A 620 -29.24 10.91 11.99
CA PHE A 620 -29.24 9.44 11.86
C PHE A 620 -28.05 8.93 11.04
N ALA A 621 -27.86 9.47 9.83
CA ALA A 621 -26.79 9.08 8.92
C ALA A 621 -25.41 9.32 9.53
N ASN A 622 -25.18 10.50 10.12
CA ASN A 622 -23.90 10.84 10.73
C ASN A 622 -23.56 9.91 11.91
N ARG A 623 -24.53 9.64 12.80
CA ARG A 623 -24.32 8.77 13.97
C ARG A 623 -24.15 7.31 13.57
N CYS A 624 -24.90 6.84 12.57
CA CYS A 624 -24.72 5.51 11.98
C CYS A 624 -23.29 5.28 11.46
N MET A 625 -22.72 6.27 10.76
CA MET A 625 -21.33 6.22 10.29
C MET A 625 -20.33 6.27 11.44
N ALA A 626 -20.53 7.18 12.41
CA ALA A 626 -19.61 7.35 13.53
C ALA A 626 -19.52 6.11 14.42
N TYR A 627 -20.62 5.39 14.62
CA TYR A 627 -20.64 4.18 15.43
C TYR A 627 -20.22 2.91 14.69
N ASN A 628 -20.04 2.98 13.37
CA ASN A 628 -19.57 1.88 12.52
C ASN A 628 -20.39 0.59 12.71
N PHE A 629 -21.71 0.72 12.75
CA PHE A 629 -22.62 -0.44 12.83
C PHE A 629 -22.54 -1.28 11.55
N GLU A 630 -22.69 -2.60 11.68
CA GLU A 630 -22.69 -3.55 10.57
C GLU A 630 -24.05 -3.56 9.84
N GLN A 631 -24.42 -2.40 9.30
CA GLN A 631 -25.70 -2.16 8.66
C GLN A 631 -25.54 -1.57 7.26
N VAL A 632 -26.52 -1.88 6.40
CA VAL A 632 -26.66 -1.27 5.09
C VAL A 632 -27.95 -0.49 5.01
N ILE A 633 -27.90 0.66 4.36
CA ILE A 633 -29.05 1.57 4.26
C ILE A 633 -29.39 1.79 2.80
N ALA A 634 -30.68 1.76 2.45
CA ALA A 634 -31.22 2.17 1.16
C ALA A 634 -32.19 3.33 1.35
N LEU A 635 -32.29 4.19 0.35
CA LEU A 635 -33.11 5.41 0.38
C LEU A 635 -34.20 5.33 -0.68
N VAL A 636 -35.46 5.43 -0.26
CA VAL A 636 -36.64 5.42 -1.13
C VAL A 636 -37.46 6.66 -0.84
N LYS A 637 -37.81 7.42 -1.87
CA LYS A 637 -38.79 8.51 -1.74
C LYS A 637 -40.16 8.05 -2.18
N PHE A 638 -41.21 8.63 -1.59
CA PHE A 638 -42.57 8.46 -2.06
C PHE A 638 -43.34 9.78 -2.07
N ASP A 639 -44.04 9.98 -3.17
CA ASP A 639 -44.98 11.08 -3.43
C ASP A 639 -46.15 10.50 -4.24
N SER A 640 -46.50 11.07 -5.40
CA SER A 640 -47.43 10.46 -6.36
C SER A 640 -46.89 9.16 -7.00
N GLY A 641 -45.60 8.84 -6.77
CA GLY A 641 -45.01 7.53 -7.08
C GLY A 641 -43.97 7.13 -6.03
N VAL A 642 -43.59 5.86 -6.02
CA VAL A 642 -42.52 5.34 -5.15
C VAL A 642 -41.27 5.14 -5.99
N LYS A 643 -40.13 5.69 -5.56
CA LYS A 643 -38.86 5.61 -6.29
C LYS A 643 -37.69 5.37 -5.34
N THR A 644 -36.91 4.33 -5.60
CA THR A 644 -35.60 4.11 -4.97
C THR A 644 -34.62 5.17 -5.47
N LEU A 645 -34.12 6.01 -4.56
CA LEU A 645 -33.14 7.06 -4.87
C LEU A 645 -31.72 6.52 -4.83
N HIS A 646 -31.45 5.65 -3.85
CA HIS A 646 -30.19 4.96 -3.72
C HIS A 646 -30.41 3.58 -3.12
N THR A 647 -29.67 2.61 -3.64
CA THR A 647 -29.70 1.21 -3.22
C THR A 647 -28.86 0.99 -1.96
N PHE A 648 -28.80 -0.23 -1.44
CA PHE A 648 -28.13 -0.51 -0.17
C PHE A 648 -26.62 -0.19 -0.21
N THR A 649 -26.14 0.59 0.74
CA THR A 649 -24.72 0.93 0.89
C THR A 649 -24.33 1.08 2.36
N GLU A 650 -23.06 0.85 2.66
CA GLU A 650 -22.43 1.20 3.95
C GLU A 650 -22.07 2.69 4.01
N THR A 651 -21.76 3.31 2.86
CA THR A 651 -21.34 4.70 2.76
C THR A 651 -22.54 5.62 2.60
N VAL A 652 -22.93 6.29 3.68
CA VAL A 652 -24.14 7.14 3.78
C VAL A 652 -23.88 8.58 3.30
N GLU A 653 -22.65 8.92 2.90
CA GLU A 653 -22.27 10.29 2.51
C GLU A 653 -23.01 10.76 1.24
N THR A 654 -23.19 9.87 0.26
CA THR A 654 -23.91 10.17 -0.99
C THR A 654 -25.38 10.50 -0.75
N PHE A 655 -25.96 10.07 0.39
CA PHE A 655 -27.38 10.30 0.70
C PHE A 655 -27.67 11.76 1.00
N LYS A 656 -26.68 12.51 1.49
CA LYS A 656 -26.87 13.94 1.81
C LYS A 656 -27.22 14.74 0.56
N GLU A 657 -26.72 14.36 -0.60
CA GLU A 657 -27.03 15.03 -1.88
C GLU A 657 -28.49 14.77 -2.28
N TYR A 658 -28.91 13.51 -2.33
CA TYR A 658 -30.30 13.14 -2.66
C TYR A 658 -31.32 13.75 -1.72
N VAL A 659 -31.04 13.77 -0.41
CA VAL A 659 -31.95 14.30 0.61
C VAL A 659 -32.05 15.83 0.53
N ARG A 660 -30.96 16.54 0.20
CA ARG A 660 -30.98 18.00 0.02
C ARG A 660 -31.92 18.42 -1.12
N GLU A 661 -31.93 17.68 -2.22
CA GLU A 661 -32.73 17.97 -3.41
C GLU A 661 -34.24 17.69 -3.25
N LEU A 662 -34.66 16.98 -2.20
CA LEU A 662 -36.08 16.65 -2.00
C LEU A 662 -36.94 17.91 -1.82
N GLN A 663 -38.07 17.97 -2.53
CA GLN A 663 -39.08 19.02 -2.43
C GLN A 663 -40.48 18.40 -2.25
N PRO A 664 -41.36 19.03 -1.45
CA PRO A 664 -42.75 18.58 -1.31
C PRO A 664 -43.49 18.64 -2.65
N SER A 665 -44.08 17.53 -3.09
CA SER A 665 -44.87 17.45 -4.31
C SER A 665 -45.80 16.25 -4.32
N GLY A 666 -46.85 16.27 -5.14
CA GLY A 666 -47.69 15.08 -5.35
C GLY A 666 -48.56 14.69 -4.14
N ARG A 667 -49.09 13.47 -4.18
CA ARG A 667 -49.96 12.86 -3.13
C ARG A 667 -49.16 11.89 -2.26
N THR A 668 -49.75 11.32 -1.21
CA THR A 668 -49.05 10.39 -0.31
C THR A 668 -49.48 8.95 -0.58
N LEU A 669 -48.51 8.10 -0.98
CA LEU A 669 -48.66 6.67 -1.27
C LEU A 669 -47.92 5.81 -0.23
N LEU A 670 -48.35 5.90 1.03
CA LEU A 670 -47.66 5.32 2.18
C LEU A 670 -47.59 3.79 2.14
N TYR A 671 -48.72 3.12 1.87
CA TYR A 671 -48.78 1.65 1.92
C TYR A 671 -48.10 1.00 0.71
N ASP A 672 -48.17 1.67 -0.46
CA ASP A 672 -47.40 1.25 -1.63
C ASP A 672 -45.88 1.38 -1.38
N ALA A 673 -45.45 2.43 -0.67
CA ALA A 673 -44.05 2.62 -0.28
C ALA A 673 -43.56 1.56 0.71
N LEU A 674 -44.38 1.16 1.69
CA LEU A 674 -44.07 0.06 2.61
C LEU A 674 -43.89 -1.27 1.86
N ASN A 675 -44.76 -1.56 0.90
CA ASN A 675 -44.66 -2.76 0.09
C ASN A 675 -43.41 -2.74 -0.82
N HIS A 676 -43.10 -1.60 -1.44
CA HIS A 676 -41.87 -1.41 -2.22
C HIS A 676 -40.61 -1.63 -1.35
N GLY A 677 -40.57 -1.02 -0.16
CA GLY A 677 -39.46 -1.21 0.78
C GLY A 677 -39.27 -2.67 1.21
N LEU A 678 -40.37 -3.41 1.37
CA LEU A 678 -40.32 -4.85 1.62
C LEU A 678 -39.70 -5.62 0.44
N GLN A 679 -40.04 -5.27 -0.79
CA GLN A 679 -39.46 -5.89 -1.99
C GLN A 679 -37.94 -5.66 -2.07
N GLU A 680 -37.47 -4.44 -1.77
CA GLU A 680 -36.04 -4.11 -1.71
C GLU A 680 -35.33 -4.95 -0.62
N LEU A 681 -35.90 -5.03 0.59
CA LEU A 681 -35.34 -5.85 1.68
C LEU A 681 -35.29 -7.34 1.34
N ASN A 682 -36.27 -7.86 0.61
CA ASN A 682 -36.28 -9.26 0.19
C ASN A 682 -35.12 -9.60 -0.75
N GLN A 683 -34.62 -8.63 -1.54
CA GLN A 683 -33.42 -8.83 -2.36
C GLN A 683 -32.19 -9.07 -1.47
N VAL A 684 -32.04 -8.28 -0.39
CA VAL A 684 -30.94 -8.45 0.57
C VAL A 684 -31.06 -9.75 1.35
N LYS A 685 -32.27 -10.08 1.84
CA LYS A 685 -32.53 -11.32 2.59
C LYS A 685 -32.25 -12.59 1.78
N LYS A 686 -32.43 -12.56 0.45
CA LYS A 686 -32.03 -13.68 -0.43
C LYS A 686 -30.52 -13.91 -0.40
N ARG A 687 -29.72 -12.85 -0.29
CA ARG A 687 -28.26 -12.91 -0.27
C ARG A 687 -27.69 -13.14 1.13
N PHE A 688 -28.30 -12.55 2.15
CA PHE A 688 -27.92 -12.63 3.56
C PHE A 688 -29.12 -13.06 4.40
N PRO A 689 -29.37 -14.38 4.54
CA PRO A 689 -30.55 -14.89 5.24
C PRO A 689 -30.64 -14.51 6.72
N ASP A 690 -29.49 -14.34 7.38
CA ASP A 690 -29.40 -13.97 8.80
C ASP A 690 -29.55 -12.47 9.05
N CYS A 691 -29.63 -11.65 8.00
CA CYS A 691 -29.75 -10.20 8.10
C CYS A 691 -31.17 -9.77 8.50
N LYS A 692 -31.27 -8.97 9.56
CA LYS A 692 -32.56 -8.42 10.02
C LYS A 692 -32.99 -7.27 9.10
N GLY A 693 -34.18 -7.38 8.52
CA GLY A 693 -34.75 -6.33 7.67
C GLY A 693 -35.59 -5.33 8.46
N ARG A 694 -35.35 -4.05 8.25
CA ARG A 694 -36.04 -2.93 8.89
C ARG A 694 -36.47 -1.88 7.87
N ILE A 695 -37.67 -1.36 8.03
CA ILE A 695 -38.16 -0.18 7.32
C ILE A 695 -38.25 0.96 8.33
N LEU A 696 -37.62 2.09 8.02
CA LEU A 696 -37.72 3.33 8.80
C LEU A 696 -38.53 4.34 7.97
N CYS A 697 -39.76 4.59 8.38
CA CYS A 697 -40.69 5.46 7.67
C CYS A 697 -40.73 6.86 8.31
N LEU A 698 -40.35 7.87 7.54
CA LEU A 698 -40.35 9.28 7.96
C LEU A 698 -41.46 10.01 7.18
N THR A 699 -42.57 10.35 7.85
CA THR A 699 -43.81 10.81 7.20
C THR A 699 -44.67 11.66 8.15
N ASP A 700 -45.65 12.38 7.64
CA ASP A 700 -46.73 12.96 8.45
C ASP A 700 -47.90 11.98 8.68
N GLY A 701 -47.81 10.79 8.08
CA GLY A 701 -48.73 9.67 8.28
C GLY A 701 -49.99 9.75 7.43
N ASN A 702 -50.20 10.73 6.57
CA ASN A 702 -51.41 10.72 5.74
C ASN A 702 -51.27 9.74 4.56
N ASP A 703 -52.36 9.09 4.15
CA ASP A 703 -52.40 8.34 2.89
C ASP A 703 -53.63 8.79 2.08
N PHE A 704 -53.41 9.13 0.81
CA PHE A 704 -54.45 9.73 -0.05
C PHE A 704 -54.70 8.96 -1.35
N GLY A 705 -54.08 7.79 -1.53
CA GLY A 705 -54.20 7.10 -2.81
C GLY A 705 -53.43 5.79 -2.97
N SER A 706 -52.94 5.18 -1.89
CA SER A 706 -52.29 3.87 -2.02
C SER A 706 -53.27 2.84 -2.58
N LYS A 707 -52.79 1.98 -3.49
CA LYS A 707 -53.58 0.86 -4.01
C LYS A 707 -53.51 -0.36 -3.09
N SER A 708 -52.42 -0.47 -2.33
CA SER A 708 -52.19 -1.57 -1.40
C SER A 708 -53.05 -1.46 -0.15
N ASP A 709 -53.70 -2.56 0.24
CA ASP A 709 -54.48 -2.65 1.47
C ASP A 709 -53.57 -2.71 2.71
N PRO A 710 -53.80 -1.88 3.75
CA PRO A 710 -52.94 -1.81 4.93
C PRO A 710 -52.89 -3.11 5.75
N VAL A 711 -53.96 -3.89 5.81
CA VAL A 711 -53.99 -5.19 6.52
C VAL A 711 -53.17 -6.22 5.75
N HIS A 712 -53.28 -6.21 4.42
CA HIS A 712 -52.46 -7.05 3.55
C HIS A 712 -50.97 -6.73 3.70
N VAL A 713 -50.59 -5.45 3.64
CA VAL A 713 -49.20 -5.00 3.81
C VAL A 713 -48.66 -5.40 5.19
N ALA A 714 -49.44 -5.21 6.26
CA ALA A 714 -49.05 -5.65 7.61
C ALA A 714 -48.77 -7.16 7.66
N THR A 715 -49.64 -7.96 7.03
CA THR A 715 -49.50 -9.43 6.97
C THR A 715 -48.23 -9.86 6.23
N GLN A 716 -47.90 -9.20 5.12
CA GLN A 716 -46.67 -9.45 4.36
C GLN A 716 -45.41 -9.08 5.14
N LEU A 717 -45.42 -7.96 5.85
CA LEU A 717 -44.31 -7.52 6.69
C LEU A 717 -44.08 -8.48 7.87
N MET A 718 -45.14 -8.96 8.52
CA MET A 718 -45.04 -9.99 9.57
C MET A 718 -44.50 -11.32 9.03
N THR A 719 -45.02 -11.78 7.89
CA THR A 719 -44.59 -13.06 7.28
C THR A 719 -43.11 -13.04 6.90
N SER A 720 -42.63 -11.91 6.39
CA SER A 720 -41.22 -11.70 6.03
C SER A 720 -40.30 -11.40 7.22
N LYS A 721 -40.83 -11.32 8.45
CA LYS A 721 -40.11 -10.87 9.65
C LYS A 721 -39.38 -9.54 9.42
N THR A 722 -40.09 -8.56 8.86
CA THR A 722 -39.58 -7.22 8.60
C THR A 722 -40.17 -6.26 9.63
N VAL A 723 -39.31 -5.53 10.33
CA VAL A 723 -39.71 -4.57 11.38
C VAL A 723 -39.99 -3.21 10.75
N VAL A 724 -41.09 -2.56 11.12
CA VAL A 724 -41.39 -1.19 10.68
C VAL A 724 -41.29 -0.24 11.86
N ASP A 725 -40.35 0.71 11.79
CA ASP A 725 -40.33 1.89 12.65
C ASP A 725 -40.93 3.08 11.89
N ALA A 726 -41.79 3.84 12.56
CA ALA A 726 -42.43 5.02 11.99
C ALA A 726 -42.17 6.26 12.84
N VAL A 727 -41.89 7.39 12.20
CA VAL A 727 -41.80 8.70 12.84
C VAL A 727 -42.79 9.63 12.20
N LEU A 728 -43.80 10.00 12.99
CA LEU A 728 -44.89 10.89 12.57
C LEU A 728 -44.56 12.33 12.95
N LEU A 729 -44.50 13.20 11.93
CA LEU A 729 -44.25 14.63 12.11
C LEU A 729 -45.53 15.45 11.96
N GLY A 730 -45.66 16.48 12.80
CA GLY A 730 -46.83 17.36 12.84
C GLY A 730 -47.95 16.87 13.76
N LYS A 731 -49.09 17.55 13.71
CA LYS A 731 -50.23 17.30 14.61
C LYS A 731 -51.12 16.13 14.20
N VAL A 732 -50.81 15.46 13.10
CA VAL A 732 -51.62 14.38 12.56
C VAL A 732 -51.58 13.15 13.48
N GLU A 733 -52.72 12.49 13.65
CA GLU A 733 -52.80 11.19 14.33
C GLU A 733 -53.04 10.11 13.29
N ASN A 734 -52.05 9.26 13.06
CA ASN A 734 -52.25 8.03 12.31
C ASN A 734 -52.23 6.81 13.24
N THR A 735 -53.39 6.19 13.37
CA THR A 735 -53.60 4.99 14.21
C THR A 735 -53.25 3.69 13.49
N VAL A 736 -53.30 3.67 12.14
CA VAL A 736 -53.06 2.49 11.30
C VAL A 736 -51.57 2.20 11.15
N LEU A 737 -50.75 3.18 10.76
CA LEU A 737 -49.29 3.06 10.66
C LEU A 737 -48.66 2.71 12.02
N HIS A 738 -49.21 3.29 13.09
CA HIS A 738 -48.86 2.90 14.45
C HIS A 738 -49.15 1.41 14.70
N GLY A 739 -50.37 0.96 14.39
CA GLY A 739 -50.76 -0.45 14.47
C GLY A 739 -49.79 -1.36 13.72
N ILE A 740 -49.46 -1.02 12.46
CA ILE A 740 -48.50 -1.75 11.61
C ILE A 740 -47.11 -1.83 12.27
N SER A 741 -46.62 -0.71 12.82
CA SER A 741 -45.32 -0.67 13.49
C SER A 741 -45.29 -1.58 14.71
N LYS A 742 -46.36 -1.59 15.52
CA LYS A 742 -46.43 -2.44 16.73
C LYS A 742 -46.51 -3.93 16.40
N VAL A 743 -47.34 -4.33 15.43
CA VAL A 743 -47.54 -5.75 15.09
C VAL A 743 -46.32 -6.36 14.42
N THR A 744 -45.56 -5.55 13.68
CA THR A 744 -44.26 -5.94 13.11
C THR A 744 -43.13 -5.93 14.13
N GLY A 745 -43.38 -5.57 15.40
CA GLY A 745 -42.38 -5.54 16.47
C GLY A 745 -41.51 -4.28 16.50
N GLY A 746 -41.86 -3.25 15.73
CA GLY A 746 -41.17 -1.96 15.68
C GLY A 746 -41.70 -0.93 16.67
N CYS A 747 -41.34 0.33 16.43
CA CYS A 747 -41.73 1.47 17.26
C CYS A 747 -42.35 2.58 16.42
N CYS A 748 -43.35 3.27 16.96
CA CYS A 748 -43.96 4.42 16.31
C CYS A 748 -43.84 5.64 17.22
N PHE A 749 -43.07 6.64 16.77
CA PHE A 749 -42.72 7.83 17.51
C PHE A 749 -43.48 9.06 16.99
N LYS A 750 -43.83 9.96 17.90
CA LYS A 750 -44.42 11.26 17.59
C LYS A 750 -43.70 12.34 18.40
N PRO A 751 -42.53 12.82 17.94
CA PRO A 751 -41.82 13.88 18.64
C PRO A 751 -42.62 15.18 18.60
N GLU A 752 -42.72 15.88 19.74
CA GLU A 752 -43.47 17.14 19.85
C GLU A 752 -42.64 18.38 19.49
N THR A 753 -41.31 18.25 19.46
CA THR A 753 -40.36 19.34 19.16
C THR A 753 -39.20 18.83 18.31
N SER A 754 -38.52 19.73 17.59
CA SER A 754 -37.30 19.40 16.83
C SER A 754 -36.20 18.83 17.73
N LYS A 755 -36.01 19.41 18.93
CA LYS A 755 -35.06 18.93 19.93
C LYS A 755 -35.35 17.50 20.37
N ALA A 756 -36.61 17.19 20.67
CA ALA A 756 -37.00 15.82 21.03
C ALA A 756 -36.80 14.83 19.86
N ALA A 757 -37.04 15.27 18.62
CA ALA A 757 -36.80 14.45 17.44
C ALA A 757 -35.29 14.17 17.23
N LEU A 758 -34.43 15.17 17.37
CA LEU A 758 -32.98 14.99 17.27
C LEU A 758 -32.45 14.05 18.35
N GLN A 759 -32.84 14.26 19.61
CA GLN A 759 -32.46 13.38 20.73
C GLN A 759 -32.86 11.93 20.47
N LEU A 760 -34.07 11.69 19.95
CA LEU A 760 -34.54 10.36 19.61
C LEU A 760 -33.63 9.67 18.57
N PHE A 761 -33.17 10.39 17.56
CA PHE A 761 -32.31 9.85 16.50
C PHE A 761 -30.82 9.82 16.85
N GLU A 762 -30.42 10.37 17.99
CA GLU A 762 -29.10 10.15 18.58
C GLU A 762 -29.05 8.85 19.43
N MET A 763 -30.21 8.31 19.83
CA MET A 763 -30.28 7.10 20.66
C MET A 763 -29.79 5.87 19.91
N GLU A 764 -28.84 5.14 20.51
CA GLU A 764 -28.27 3.94 19.90
C GLU A 764 -29.32 2.85 19.62
N THR A 765 -30.33 2.77 20.48
CA THR A 765 -31.46 1.88 20.28
C THR A 765 -32.26 2.28 19.06
N VAL A 766 -32.40 3.56 18.70
CA VAL A 766 -33.07 3.96 17.46
C VAL A 766 -32.19 3.67 16.25
N LEU A 767 -30.87 3.84 16.37
CA LEU A 767 -29.92 3.60 15.29
C LEU A 767 -29.86 2.12 14.88
N SER A 768 -29.69 1.19 15.83
CA SER A 768 -29.58 -0.25 15.53
C SER A 768 -30.54 -1.13 16.33
N MET A 769 -31.12 -2.13 15.68
CA MET A 769 -31.96 -3.15 16.32
C MET A 769 -31.18 -4.15 17.19
N GLU A 770 -29.87 -4.33 16.99
CA GLU A 770 -29.06 -5.27 17.79
C GLU A 770 -29.01 -4.85 19.27
N LEU A 771 -29.08 -3.55 19.51
CA LEU A 771 -29.04 -2.93 20.85
C LEU A 771 -30.42 -2.83 21.50
N ARG A 772 -31.51 -3.22 20.80
CA ARG A 772 -32.87 -3.20 21.34
C ARG A 772 -33.21 -4.53 22.00
N LYS A 773 -34.00 -4.47 23.07
CA LYS A 773 -34.69 -5.66 23.59
C LYS A 773 -35.75 -6.10 22.59
N GLU A 774 -35.72 -7.37 22.19
CA GLU A 774 -36.62 -7.89 21.16
C GLU A 774 -38.08 -7.85 21.64
N LYS A 775 -38.95 -7.19 20.87
CA LYS A 775 -40.40 -7.22 21.07
C LYS A 775 -40.96 -8.49 20.43
N LYS A 776 -41.88 -9.18 21.10
CA LYS A 776 -42.55 -10.35 20.51
C LYS A 776 -43.46 -9.90 19.37
N HIS A 777 -43.33 -10.52 18.20
CA HIS A 777 -44.30 -10.37 17.11
C HIS A 777 -45.67 -10.86 17.57
N SER A 778 -46.72 -10.13 17.22
CA SER A 778 -48.10 -10.59 17.42
C SER A 778 -48.38 -11.79 16.51
N ASP A 779 -49.24 -12.72 16.94
CA ASP A 779 -49.62 -13.86 16.11
C ASP A 779 -50.37 -13.40 14.86
N ILE A 780 -50.00 -13.95 13.70
CA ILE A 780 -50.51 -13.56 12.36
C ILE A 780 -52.06 -13.67 12.29
N SER A 781 -52.66 -14.59 13.05
CA SER A 781 -54.12 -14.79 13.12
C SER A 781 -54.87 -13.66 13.84
N SER A 782 -54.17 -12.73 14.50
CA SER A 782 -54.77 -11.69 15.34
C SER A 782 -55.23 -10.45 14.56
N ILE A 783 -54.91 -10.37 13.26
CA ILE A 783 -55.17 -9.18 12.43
C ILE A 783 -55.95 -9.63 11.20
N THR A 784 -57.26 -9.41 11.23
CA THR A 784 -58.16 -9.76 10.12
C THR A 784 -58.89 -8.56 9.55
N LYS A 785 -58.99 -7.48 10.32
CA LYS A 785 -59.70 -6.24 9.95
C LYS A 785 -58.85 -5.01 10.25
N LEU A 786 -59.19 -3.90 9.59
CA LEU A 786 -58.53 -2.61 9.80
C LEU A 786 -58.71 -2.08 11.23
N GLU A 787 -59.87 -2.37 11.84
CA GLU A 787 -60.20 -2.00 13.22
C GLU A 787 -59.24 -2.64 14.23
N ASP A 788 -58.73 -3.83 13.94
CA ASP A 788 -57.77 -4.52 14.81
C ASP A 788 -56.48 -3.68 14.96
N LEU A 789 -55.99 -3.10 13.86
CA LEU A 789 -54.82 -2.22 13.86
C LEU A 789 -55.08 -0.91 14.61
N LYS A 790 -56.28 -0.34 14.47
CA LYS A 790 -56.67 0.90 15.17
C LYS A 790 -56.83 0.69 16.67
N ASN A 791 -57.36 -0.46 17.10
CA ASN A 791 -57.54 -0.80 18.51
C ASN A 791 -56.21 -0.95 19.25
N ILE A 792 -55.15 -1.39 18.56
CA ILE A 792 -53.79 -1.45 19.12
C ILE A 792 -53.28 -0.06 19.50
N PHE A 793 -53.60 0.98 18.71
CA PHE A 793 -53.24 2.36 19.06
C PHE A 793 -53.90 2.81 20.37
N ILE A 794 -55.19 2.54 20.55
CA ILE A 794 -55.95 2.89 21.77
C ILE A 794 -55.31 2.26 23.01
N THR A 795 -54.78 1.05 22.87
CA THR A 795 -54.21 0.29 23.99
C THR A 795 -52.78 0.73 24.34
N CYS A 796 -51.96 1.02 23.33
CA CYS A 796 -50.51 1.15 23.51
C CYS A 796 -49.97 2.59 23.40
N GLY A 797 -50.64 3.47 22.65
CA GLY A 797 -50.14 4.82 22.35
C GLY A 797 -48.75 4.85 21.70
N TYR A 798 -48.26 6.06 21.42
CA TYR A 798 -46.94 6.27 20.81
C TYR A 798 -45.78 5.84 21.71
N ASP A 799 -44.72 5.30 21.12
CA ASP A 799 -43.48 4.98 21.82
C ASP A 799 -42.71 6.27 22.14
N VAL A 800 -42.13 6.35 23.35
CA VAL A 800 -41.21 7.44 23.73
C VAL A 800 -39.77 7.09 23.33
N LYS A 801 -39.32 5.86 23.63
CA LYS A 801 -38.00 5.33 23.26
C LYS A 801 -38.00 3.80 23.27
N PRO A 802 -37.13 3.12 22.49
CA PRO A 802 -36.95 1.68 22.60
C PRO A 802 -36.18 1.27 23.88
N GLU A 803 -36.47 0.08 24.42
CA GLU A 803 -35.73 -0.50 25.54
C GLU A 803 -34.37 -1.06 25.09
N VAL A 804 -33.32 -0.80 25.88
CA VAL A 804 -31.94 -1.25 25.63
C VAL A 804 -31.78 -2.74 25.99
N LYS A 805 -31.05 -3.48 25.15
CA LYS A 805 -30.59 -4.84 25.44
C LYS A 805 -29.32 -4.78 26.31
N LEU A 806 -29.49 -5.04 27.59
CA LEU A 806 -28.38 -5.16 28.53
C LEU A 806 -27.69 -6.53 28.40
N PRO A 807 -26.34 -6.59 28.49
CA PRO A 807 -25.62 -7.86 28.58
C PRO A 807 -26.14 -8.74 29.73
N PRO A 808 -26.38 -10.04 29.51
CA PRO A 808 -26.85 -10.94 30.56
C PRO A 808 -25.86 -11.01 31.75
N GLN A 809 -24.57 -10.85 31.47
CA GLN A 809 -23.49 -10.92 32.47
C GLN A 809 -23.52 -9.81 33.54
N ILE A 810 -24.32 -8.75 33.36
CA ILE A 810 -24.45 -7.68 34.37
C ILE A 810 -24.94 -8.22 35.72
N ASN A 811 -25.74 -9.28 35.67
CA ASN A 811 -26.31 -9.94 36.84
C ASN A 811 -25.47 -11.13 37.33
N ASP A 812 -24.34 -11.42 36.68
CA ASP A 812 -23.43 -12.47 37.13
C ASP A 812 -22.86 -12.14 38.50
N LYS A 813 -22.58 -13.18 39.28
CA LYS A 813 -21.85 -13.04 40.53
C LYS A 813 -20.42 -12.61 40.24
N VAL A 814 -19.95 -11.58 40.94
CA VAL A 814 -18.58 -11.04 40.78
C VAL A 814 -17.74 -11.32 42.01
N THR A 815 -16.43 -11.28 41.85
CA THR A 815 -15.46 -11.53 42.93
C THR A 815 -14.34 -10.49 42.92
N VAL A 816 -13.51 -10.48 43.97
CA VAL A 816 -12.33 -9.60 44.02
C VAL A 816 -11.22 -10.10 43.09
N THR A 817 -10.38 -9.16 42.64
CA THR A 817 -9.27 -9.43 41.71
C THR A 817 -8.36 -10.57 42.16
N GLN A 818 -8.07 -10.69 43.46
CA GLN A 818 -7.22 -11.76 44.02
C GLN A 818 -7.80 -13.16 43.74
N ASN A 819 -9.09 -13.37 44.01
CA ASN A 819 -9.73 -14.68 43.88
C ASN A 819 -9.86 -15.08 42.40
N ALA A 820 -10.24 -14.12 41.55
CA ALA A 820 -10.29 -14.30 40.10
C ALA A 820 -8.92 -14.71 39.53
N LEU A 821 -7.85 -14.02 39.93
CA LEU A 821 -6.48 -14.32 39.50
C LEU A 821 -6.01 -15.71 39.96
N LYS A 822 -6.22 -16.08 41.23
CA LYS A 822 -5.85 -17.42 41.73
C LYS A 822 -6.53 -18.53 40.92
N LYS A 823 -7.84 -18.41 40.69
CA LYS A 823 -8.63 -19.38 39.91
C LYS A 823 -8.10 -19.49 38.47
N LYS A 824 -7.87 -18.36 37.79
CA LYS A 824 -7.42 -18.37 36.39
C LYS A 824 -5.98 -18.78 36.18
N ILE A 825 -5.08 -18.43 37.08
CA ILE A 825 -3.69 -18.91 37.05
C ILE A 825 -3.66 -20.44 37.18
N MET A 826 -4.48 -21.02 38.06
CA MET A 826 -4.63 -22.48 38.17
C MET A 826 -5.17 -23.11 36.87
N GLU A 827 -6.25 -22.57 36.31
CA GLU A 827 -6.83 -23.05 35.04
C GLU A 827 -5.82 -22.95 33.88
N SER A 828 -4.91 -21.96 33.90
CA SER A 828 -3.88 -21.76 32.85
C SER A 828 -2.81 -22.83 32.79
N LYS A 829 -2.58 -23.53 33.90
CA LYS A 829 -1.68 -24.70 33.93
C LYS A 829 -2.31 -25.94 33.26
N THR A 830 -3.64 -26.01 33.18
CA THR A 830 -4.37 -27.20 32.69
C THR A 830 -4.97 -27.02 31.30
N ARG A 831 -5.30 -25.79 30.88
CA ARG A 831 -5.89 -25.47 29.56
C ARG A 831 -4.97 -24.58 28.73
N ARG A 832 -5.04 -24.76 27.41
CA ARG A 832 -4.41 -23.85 26.45
C ARG A 832 -5.23 -22.55 26.39
N PHE A 833 -4.67 -21.44 26.88
CA PHE A 833 -5.29 -20.12 26.81
C PHE A 833 -5.21 -19.54 25.39
N LEU A 834 -6.29 -18.91 24.94
CA LEU A 834 -6.24 -18.01 23.78
C LEU A 834 -5.42 -16.76 24.12
N GLU A 835 -4.89 -16.10 23.10
CA GLU A 835 -4.06 -14.89 23.27
C GLU A 835 -4.82 -13.76 23.97
N LYS A 836 -6.10 -13.56 23.61
CA LYS A 836 -7.02 -12.65 24.31
C LYS A 836 -7.04 -12.89 25.81
N ASP A 837 -7.24 -14.13 26.23
CA ASP A 837 -7.41 -14.48 27.64
C ASP A 837 -6.10 -14.27 28.43
N LYS A 838 -4.94 -14.49 27.79
CA LYS A 838 -3.64 -14.16 28.39
C LYS A 838 -3.50 -12.67 28.61
N ARG A 839 -3.86 -11.85 27.62
CA ARG A 839 -3.82 -10.39 27.76
C ARG A 839 -4.76 -9.91 28.87
N ILE A 840 -6.00 -10.39 28.92
CA ILE A 840 -6.95 -10.02 30.00
C ILE A 840 -6.40 -10.41 31.38
N LEU A 841 -5.75 -11.58 31.48
CA LEU A 841 -5.11 -12.02 32.72
C LEU A 841 -3.96 -11.08 33.15
N GLU A 842 -3.15 -10.62 32.20
CA GLU A 842 -2.07 -9.66 32.44
C GLU A 842 -2.61 -8.29 32.87
N GLU A 843 -3.67 -7.79 32.22
CA GLU A 843 -4.36 -6.56 32.61
C GLU A 843 -4.88 -6.62 34.04
N LEU A 844 -5.58 -7.71 34.39
CA LEU A 844 -6.09 -7.90 35.74
C LEU A 844 -4.98 -8.03 36.77
N LYS A 845 -3.87 -8.69 36.42
CA LYS A 845 -2.68 -8.80 37.27
C LYS A 845 -2.04 -7.43 37.50
N SER A 846 -1.94 -6.61 36.45
CA SER A 846 -1.44 -5.24 36.53
C SER A 846 -2.31 -4.39 37.46
N LEU A 847 -3.63 -4.40 37.26
CA LEU A 847 -4.59 -3.68 38.10
C LEU A 847 -4.66 -4.20 39.54
N HIS A 848 -4.38 -5.49 39.76
CA HIS A 848 -4.25 -6.02 41.12
C HIS A 848 -3.01 -5.46 41.82
N LEU A 849 -1.84 -5.47 41.15
CA LEU A 849 -0.59 -4.96 41.74
C LEU A 849 -0.64 -3.44 41.96
N GLU A 850 -1.12 -2.69 40.96
CA GLU A 850 -1.26 -1.24 40.95
C GLU A 850 -2.71 -0.80 40.64
N PRO A 851 -3.63 -0.89 41.62
CA PRO A 851 -5.02 -0.51 41.45
C PRO A 851 -5.17 1.00 41.25
N HIS A 852 -6.24 1.37 40.57
CA HIS A 852 -6.61 2.76 40.36
C HIS A 852 -7.14 3.38 41.68
N PRO A 853 -6.67 4.58 42.09
CA PRO A 853 -7.08 5.19 43.36
C PRO A 853 -8.59 5.43 43.51
N PHE A 854 -9.31 5.56 42.39
CA PHE A 854 -10.74 5.88 42.35
C PHE A 854 -11.60 4.78 41.71
N CYS A 855 -11.01 3.65 41.29
CA CYS A 855 -11.76 2.59 40.63
C CYS A 855 -11.52 1.24 41.30
N THR A 856 -12.60 0.54 41.62
CA THR A 856 -12.58 -0.84 42.13
C THR A 856 -13.05 -1.77 41.03
N VAL A 857 -12.23 -2.76 40.66
CA VAL A 857 -12.52 -3.72 39.57
C VAL A 857 -12.96 -5.06 40.16
N LEU A 858 -14.11 -5.54 39.72
CA LEU A 858 -14.77 -6.76 40.19
C LEU A 858 -15.05 -7.69 38.99
N PRO A 859 -14.15 -8.64 38.68
CA PRO A 859 -14.36 -9.62 37.61
C PRO A 859 -15.53 -10.58 37.89
N SER A 860 -16.26 -10.99 36.85
CA SER A 860 -17.28 -12.04 36.96
C SER A 860 -16.66 -13.41 37.29
N GLU A 861 -17.33 -14.19 38.15
CA GLU A 861 -16.91 -15.53 38.56
C GLU A 861 -17.09 -16.57 37.43
N THR A 862 -18.06 -16.33 36.56
CA THR A 862 -18.51 -17.20 35.46
C THR A 862 -17.84 -16.81 34.14
N ASP A 863 -17.77 -15.51 33.84
CA ASP A 863 -17.19 -14.97 32.61
C ASP A 863 -16.04 -14.00 32.91
N PHE A 864 -14.81 -14.48 32.80
CA PHE A 864 -13.63 -13.67 33.07
C PHE A 864 -13.42 -12.51 32.07
N THR A 865 -14.14 -12.52 30.95
CA THR A 865 -14.12 -11.46 29.94
C THR A 865 -15.11 -10.33 30.24
N PHE A 866 -15.79 -10.39 31.40
CA PHE A 866 -16.72 -9.36 31.85
C PHE A 866 -16.37 -8.87 33.26
N TRP A 867 -16.14 -7.56 33.42
CA TRP A 867 -15.83 -6.95 34.72
C TRP A 867 -16.85 -5.88 35.07
N LYS A 868 -17.27 -5.86 36.34
CA LYS A 868 -17.99 -4.74 36.93
C LYS A 868 -16.99 -3.80 37.59
N ILE A 869 -17.18 -2.49 37.43
CA ILE A 869 -16.24 -1.48 37.89
C ILE A 869 -17.02 -0.44 38.70
N LEU A 870 -16.53 -0.10 39.88
CA LEU A 870 -17.08 0.96 40.72
C LEU A 870 -16.12 2.14 40.66
N MET A 871 -16.56 3.28 40.13
CA MET A 871 -15.77 4.49 39.98
C MET A 871 -16.31 5.59 40.88
N GLU A 872 -15.43 6.20 41.66
CA GLU A 872 -15.80 7.37 42.45
C GLU A 872 -15.73 8.63 41.61
N GLY A 873 -16.68 9.54 41.82
CA GLY A 873 -16.71 10.83 41.15
C GLY A 873 -15.52 11.71 41.55
N PRO A 874 -14.88 12.42 40.59
CA PRO A 874 -13.75 13.29 40.89
C PRO A 874 -14.11 14.42 41.86
N HIS A 875 -13.16 14.79 42.71
CA HIS A 875 -13.31 15.93 43.62
C HIS A 875 -13.40 17.26 42.86
N ASP A 876 -14.11 18.23 43.45
CA ASP A 876 -14.29 19.58 42.91
C ASP A 876 -14.97 19.60 41.51
N THR A 877 -15.78 18.58 41.22
CA THR A 877 -16.64 18.45 40.04
C THR A 877 -18.10 18.26 40.48
N PRO A 878 -19.12 18.46 39.60
CA PRO A 878 -20.50 18.16 39.95
C PRO A 878 -20.76 16.67 40.27
N TYR A 879 -19.80 15.80 39.95
CA TYR A 879 -19.85 14.36 40.20
C TYR A 879 -19.32 13.97 41.59
N GLU A 880 -18.78 14.92 42.36
CA GLU A 880 -18.20 14.67 43.70
C GLU A 880 -19.20 13.95 44.62
N ASN A 881 -18.70 13.00 45.42
CA ASN A 881 -19.48 12.12 46.30
C ASN A 881 -20.42 11.12 45.61
N GLY A 882 -20.43 11.08 44.27
CA GLY A 882 -21.09 10.01 43.52
C GLY A 882 -20.22 8.75 43.41
N THR A 883 -20.85 7.57 43.43
CA THR A 883 -20.25 6.32 42.98
C THR A 883 -20.98 5.83 41.73
N PHE A 884 -20.24 5.73 40.63
CA PHE A 884 -20.73 5.31 39.33
C PHE A 884 -20.38 3.85 39.08
N GLU A 885 -21.40 3.05 38.75
CA GLU A 885 -21.22 1.68 38.32
C GLU A 885 -20.96 1.65 36.82
N LEU A 886 -19.93 0.93 36.39
CA LEU A 886 -19.59 0.67 35.00
C LEU A 886 -19.47 -0.83 34.77
N TYR A 887 -19.53 -1.24 33.51
CA TYR A 887 -19.07 -2.56 33.11
C TYR A 887 -18.07 -2.46 31.96
N CYS A 888 -17.19 -3.47 31.92
CA CYS A 888 -16.20 -3.71 30.89
C CYS A 888 -16.46 -5.08 30.28
N SER A 889 -16.56 -5.16 28.96
CA SER A 889 -16.69 -6.42 28.23
C SER A 889 -15.61 -6.54 27.15
N PHE A 890 -14.81 -7.60 27.20
CA PHE A 890 -13.75 -7.85 26.23
C PHE A 890 -14.28 -8.65 25.02
N GLY A 891 -14.43 -7.97 23.88
CA GLY A 891 -14.91 -8.56 22.63
C GLY A 891 -14.01 -9.65 22.05
N PRO A 892 -14.43 -10.33 20.97
CA PRO A 892 -13.62 -11.38 20.32
C PRO A 892 -12.30 -10.83 19.73
N ASP A 893 -12.30 -9.56 19.30
CA ASP A 893 -11.16 -8.90 18.65
C ASP A 893 -10.19 -8.23 19.65
N TYR A 894 -10.39 -8.37 20.97
CA TYR A 894 -9.48 -7.78 21.96
C TYR A 894 -8.13 -8.53 21.97
N PRO A 895 -6.96 -7.85 22.02
CA PRO A 895 -6.74 -6.41 22.24
C PRO A 895 -6.62 -5.55 20.98
N VAL A 896 -6.88 -6.08 19.79
CA VAL A 896 -6.83 -5.29 18.53
C VAL A 896 -7.89 -4.19 18.53
N LYS A 897 -9.09 -4.49 19.04
CA LYS A 897 -10.13 -3.49 19.35
C LYS A 897 -10.22 -3.23 20.85
N PRO A 898 -10.63 -2.02 21.26
CA PRO A 898 -10.82 -1.71 22.67
C PRO A 898 -11.93 -2.53 23.31
N PRO A 899 -11.90 -2.70 24.65
CA PRO A 899 -13.00 -3.29 25.38
C PRO A 899 -14.21 -2.34 25.38
N ALA A 900 -15.42 -2.90 25.44
CA ALA A 900 -16.63 -2.11 25.56
C ALA A 900 -16.81 -1.63 27.01
N MET A 901 -16.66 -0.32 27.24
CA MET A 901 -16.85 0.34 28.53
C MET A 901 -18.15 1.16 28.53
N ARG A 902 -19.01 0.94 29.54
CA ARG A 902 -20.27 1.69 29.69
C ARG A 902 -20.62 1.95 31.15
N PHE A 903 -21.23 3.09 31.41
CA PHE A 903 -21.89 3.41 32.68
C PHE A 903 -23.23 2.65 32.80
N LEU A 904 -23.43 2.00 33.94
CA LEU A 904 -24.71 1.45 34.38
C LEU A 904 -25.51 2.51 35.16
N THR A 905 -24.82 3.31 35.96
CA THR A 905 -25.40 4.45 36.65
C THR A 905 -25.64 5.58 35.65
N PRO A 906 -26.85 6.15 35.53
CA PRO A 906 -27.09 7.30 34.68
C PRO A 906 -26.17 8.48 35.05
N VAL A 907 -25.48 9.03 34.07
CA VAL A 907 -24.56 10.18 34.24
C VAL A 907 -25.04 11.32 33.34
N TYR A 908 -25.13 12.52 33.91
CA TYR A 908 -25.43 13.72 33.15
C TYR A 908 -24.11 14.33 32.65
N HIS A 909 -23.72 13.99 31.41
CA HIS A 909 -22.43 14.38 30.83
C HIS A 909 -22.53 14.47 29.29
N CYS A 910 -21.90 15.45 28.64
CA CYS A 910 -22.06 15.65 27.18
C CYS A 910 -21.41 14.54 26.34
N ASN A 911 -20.37 13.89 26.88
CA ASN A 911 -19.69 12.73 26.25
C ASN A 911 -20.24 11.37 26.71
N VAL A 912 -21.33 11.32 27.49
CA VAL A 912 -21.98 10.07 27.91
C VAL A 912 -23.45 10.10 27.48
N ASN A 913 -23.91 9.11 26.72
CA ASN A 913 -25.31 9.05 26.30
C ASN A 913 -26.22 8.42 27.37
N SER A 914 -27.54 8.40 27.11
CA SER A 914 -28.54 7.85 28.06
C SER A 914 -28.39 6.36 28.36
N GLU A 915 -27.67 5.64 27.51
CA GLU A 915 -27.34 4.22 27.60
C GLU A 915 -25.98 3.97 28.25
N GLY A 916 -25.30 5.03 28.69
CA GLY A 916 -24.03 4.98 29.39
C GLY A 916 -22.82 4.73 28.49
N ARG A 917 -22.95 4.81 27.16
CA ARG A 917 -21.80 4.80 26.25
C ARG A 917 -20.95 6.04 26.45
N ILE A 918 -19.64 5.85 26.39
CA ILE A 918 -18.63 6.88 26.56
C ILE A 918 -18.02 7.18 25.19
N CYS A 919 -17.94 8.46 24.81
CA CYS A 919 -17.15 8.90 23.68
C CYS A 919 -15.83 9.48 24.19
N HIS A 920 -14.73 8.82 23.82
CA HIS A 920 -13.39 9.28 24.09
C HIS A 920 -12.45 8.66 23.06
N ASN A 921 -11.46 9.42 22.58
CA ASN A 921 -10.55 8.99 21.52
C ASN A 921 -9.77 7.70 21.83
N ILE A 922 -9.58 7.38 23.12
CA ILE A 922 -8.94 6.14 23.61
C ILE A 922 -9.71 4.87 23.23
N PHE A 923 -10.97 4.98 22.84
CA PHE A 923 -11.79 3.88 22.34
C PHE A 923 -11.88 3.84 20.81
N ASP A 924 -11.17 4.71 20.11
CA ASP A 924 -11.21 4.84 18.66
C ASP A 924 -9.82 5.16 18.10
N ARG A 925 -9.58 6.37 17.57
CA ARG A 925 -8.36 6.73 16.81
C ARG A 925 -7.06 6.63 17.60
N ASN A 926 -7.11 6.84 18.91
CA ASN A 926 -5.93 6.75 19.77
C ASN A 926 -5.76 5.36 20.38
N TYR A 927 -6.66 4.42 20.10
CA TYR A 927 -6.54 3.07 20.62
C TYR A 927 -5.44 2.29 19.89
N SER A 928 -4.61 1.58 20.66
CA SER A 928 -3.74 0.53 20.14
C SER A 928 -3.72 -0.64 21.13
N ALA A 929 -3.33 -1.83 20.66
CA ALA A 929 -3.23 -3.02 21.52
C ALA A 929 -2.26 -2.86 22.71
N HIS A 930 -1.42 -1.82 22.73
CA HIS A 930 -0.53 -1.51 23.85
C HIS A 930 -1.23 -0.77 24.99
N ILE A 931 -2.37 -0.13 24.73
CA ILE A 931 -3.11 0.61 25.75
C ILE A 931 -3.66 -0.37 26.79
N THR A 932 -3.40 -0.04 28.05
CA THR A 932 -3.75 -0.84 29.22
C THR A 932 -5.13 -0.45 29.75
N MET A 933 -5.76 -1.35 30.51
CA MET A 933 -7.00 -1.05 31.23
C MET A 933 -6.82 0.07 32.26
N ARG A 934 -5.58 0.28 32.75
CA ARG A 934 -5.26 1.39 33.64
C ARG A 934 -5.43 2.73 32.94
N GLU A 935 -4.82 2.88 31.76
CA GLU A 935 -4.92 4.10 30.94
C GLU A 935 -6.37 4.37 30.51
N ILE A 936 -7.15 3.32 30.19
CA ILE A 936 -8.58 3.43 29.89
C ILE A 936 -9.35 4.01 31.09
N LEU A 937 -9.10 3.52 32.30
CA LEU A 937 -9.76 4.02 33.51
C LEU A 937 -9.34 5.47 33.83
N ASP A 938 -8.05 5.78 33.69
CA ASP A 938 -7.52 7.15 33.89
C ASP A 938 -8.19 8.13 32.89
N ALA A 939 -8.40 7.71 31.64
CA ALA A 939 -9.07 8.51 30.61
C ALA A 939 -10.56 8.76 30.92
N ILE A 940 -11.33 7.73 31.31
CA ILE A 940 -12.75 7.91 31.70
C ILE A 940 -12.86 8.83 32.93
N PHE A 941 -11.97 8.66 33.91
CA PHE A 941 -11.95 9.52 35.09
C PHE A 941 -11.60 10.97 34.73
N GLY A 942 -10.62 11.17 33.84
CA GLY A 942 -10.23 12.47 33.31
C GLY A 942 -11.37 13.16 32.56
N LEU A 943 -12.19 12.41 31.82
CA LEU A 943 -13.34 12.94 31.09
C LEU A 943 -14.38 13.58 32.02
N LEU A 944 -14.62 13.01 33.21
CA LEU A 944 -15.51 13.60 34.22
C LEU A 944 -14.94 14.88 34.85
N ILE A 945 -13.61 15.07 34.82
CA ILE A 945 -12.95 16.31 35.29
C ILE A 945 -13.03 17.39 34.22
N ALA A 946 -12.77 17.02 32.98
CA ALA A 946 -12.71 17.93 31.84
C ALA A 946 -13.60 17.39 30.70
N PRO A 947 -14.88 17.78 30.67
CA PRO A 947 -15.78 17.43 29.56
C PRO A 947 -15.25 17.95 28.22
N GLU A 948 -15.51 17.23 27.14
CA GLU A 948 -15.06 17.55 25.77
C GLU A 948 -16.27 17.92 24.89
N PRO A 949 -16.79 19.16 24.97
CA PRO A 949 -18.05 19.51 24.32
C PRO A 949 -17.92 19.71 22.79
N GLU A 950 -16.70 19.71 22.24
CA GLU A 950 -16.42 19.74 20.80
C GLU A 950 -16.68 18.38 20.13
N ASP A 951 -16.58 17.28 20.87
CA ASP A 951 -16.86 15.91 20.41
C ASP A 951 -17.99 15.23 21.23
N PRO A 952 -19.22 15.78 21.25
CA PRO A 952 -20.26 15.32 22.15
C PRO A 952 -21.04 14.10 21.63
N LEU A 953 -21.46 13.25 22.56
CA LEU A 953 -22.52 12.27 22.30
C LEU A 953 -23.90 12.89 22.36
N ASP A 954 -24.11 13.82 23.30
CA ASP A 954 -25.36 14.56 23.46
C ASP A 954 -25.13 16.01 23.05
N SER A 955 -25.62 16.35 21.85
CA SER A 955 -25.44 17.69 21.26
C SER A 955 -26.19 18.77 22.04
N VAL A 956 -27.30 18.42 22.69
CA VAL A 956 -28.10 19.34 23.51
C VAL A 956 -27.36 19.69 24.80
N LEU A 957 -26.74 18.68 25.44
CA LEU A 957 -25.91 18.92 26.63
C LEU A 957 -24.64 19.70 26.32
N ALA A 958 -24.05 19.51 25.14
CA ALA A 958 -22.90 20.28 24.70
C ALA A 958 -23.26 21.76 24.44
N GLU A 959 -24.41 22.03 23.84
CA GLU A 959 -24.94 23.39 23.67
C GLU A 959 -25.24 24.02 25.03
N GLU A 960 -25.84 23.27 25.97
CA GLU A 960 -26.07 23.75 27.33
C GLU A 960 -24.77 24.06 28.08
N PHE A 961 -23.74 23.23 27.91
CA PHE A 961 -22.41 23.47 28.50
C PHE A 961 -21.79 24.79 28.01
N HIS A 962 -21.91 25.10 26.72
CA HIS A 962 -21.40 26.34 26.14
C HIS A 962 -22.25 27.57 26.51
N SER A 963 -23.57 27.43 26.48
CA SER A 963 -24.49 28.55 26.70
C SER A 963 -24.70 28.88 28.17
N SER A 964 -24.70 27.87 29.06
CA SER A 964 -24.99 28.02 30.48
C SER A 964 -24.31 26.94 31.33
N LYS A 965 -22.98 27.06 31.48
CA LYS A 965 -22.17 26.14 32.28
C LYS A 965 -22.68 25.95 33.72
N GLN A 966 -23.17 27.01 34.37
CA GLN A 966 -23.69 26.91 35.74
C GLN A 966 -24.92 25.99 35.83
N LYS A 967 -25.86 26.14 34.89
CA LYS A 967 -27.06 25.28 34.84
C LYS A 967 -26.67 23.83 34.61
N TYR A 968 -25.73 23.58 33.68
CA TYR A 968 -25.19 22.26 33.42
C TYR A 968 -24.61 21.62 34.68
N GLU A 969 -23.76 22.33 35.43
CA GLU A 969 -23.15 21.83 36.67
C GLU A 969 -24.20 21.56 37.77
N GLU A 970 -25.22 22.43 37.89
CA GLU A 970 -26.32 22.25 38.84
C GLU A 970 -27.16 21.01 38.53
N GLU A 971 -27.53 20.79 37.26
CA GLU A 971 -28.28 19.60 36.85
C GLU A 971 -27.44 18.32 36.94
N ALA A 972 -26.14 18.40 36.61
CA ALA A 972 -25.21 17.28 36.79
C ALA A 972 -25.09 16.87 38.25
N LYS A 973 -25.03 17.84 39.17
CA LYS A 973 -25.01 17.59 40.61
C LYS A 973 -26.31 16.96 41.10
N LYS A 974 -27.47 17.49 40.70
CA LYS A 974 -28.78 16.91 41.04
C LYS A 974 -28.91 15.46 40.54
N SER A 975 -28.44 15.19 39.33
CA SER A 975 -28.43 13.84 38.74
C SER A 975 -27.54 12.90 39.56
N THR A 976 -26.34 13.35 39.93
CA THR A 976 -25.40 12.59 40.77
C THR A 976 -25.99 12.25 42.14
N GLU A 977 -26.59 13.23 42.83
CA GLU A 977 -27.25 13.03 44.12
C GLU A 977 -28.42 12.04 44.05
N LYS A 978 -29.12 11.99 42.91
CA LYS A 978 -30.25 11.11 42.68
C LYS A 978 -29.84 9.68 42.31
N HIS A 979 -28.81 9.52 41.48
CA HIS A 979 -28.50 8.24 40.84
C HIS A 979 -27.24 7.55 41.39
N ALA A 980 -26.30 8.28 41.99
CA ALA A 980 -24.97 7.79 42.35
C ALA A 980 -24.66 7.87 43.87
N LYS A 981 -25.67 8.00 44.74
CA LYS A 981 -25.48 8.29 46.18
C LYS A 981 -24.80 7.17 47.01
N SER A 982 -24.84 5.93 46.54
CA SER A 982 -24.30 4.78 47.28
C SER A 982 -22.78 4.90 47.45
N SER A 983 -22.24 4.45 48.59
CA SER A 983 -20.79 4.38 48.77
C SER A 983 -20.17 3.15 48.09
N VAL A 984 -18.89 3.23 47.72
CA VAL A 984 -18.15 2.09 47.15
C VAL A 984 -18.20 0.87 48.08
N ASP A 985 -18.06 1.07 49.39
CA ASP A 985 -18.05 -0.03 50.37
C ASP A 985 -19.40 -0.73 50.48
N GLU A 986 -20.51 -0.01 50.33
CA GLU A 986 -21.86 -0.59 50.30
C GLU A 986 -22.07 -1.41 49.02
N LEU A 987 -21.65 -0.88 47.87
CA LEU A 987 -21.78 -1.56 46.58
C LEU A 987 -20.86 -2.79 46.48
N GLU A 988 -19.63 -2.72 46.98
CA GLU A 988 -18.71 -3.86 47.02
C GLU A 988 -19.28 -4.99 47.88
N LYS A 989 -19.80 -4.67 49.08
CA LYS A 989 -20.49 -5.65 49.94
C LYS A 989 -21.72 -6.25 49.29
N LYS A 990 -22.50 -5.45 48.55
CA LYS A 990 -23.69 -5.90 47.81
C LYS A 990 -23.32 -6.93 46.75
N TYR A 991 -22.21 -6.74 46.05
CA TYR A 991 -21.85 -7.57 44.89
C TYR A 991 -21.01 -8.80 45.22
N VAL A 992 -20.06 -8.70 46.15
CA VAL A 992 -19.14 -9.79 46.48
C VAL A 992 -19.62 -10.61 47.70
N GLY A 993 -20.48 -10.02 48.54
CA GLY A 993 -20.94 -10.63 49.79
C GLY A 993 -19.96 -10.45 50.96
N PRO A 994 -20.34 -10.83 52.20
CA PRO A 994 -19.57 -10.57 53.42
C PRO A 994 -18.33 -11.48 53.62
N GLU A 995 -18.02 -12.38 52.67
CA GLU A 995 -17.09 -13.50 52.86
C GLU A 995 -15.58 -13.13 52.85
N LEU A 996 -15.19 -11.86 52.67
CA LEU A 996 -13.79 -11.46 52.49
C LEU A 996 -13.06 -10.89 53.72
N SER A 997 -13.60 -11.04 54.92
CA SER A 997 -13.06 -10.41 56.14
C SER A 997 -11.86 -11.11 56.83
N SER A 998 -11.14 -12.04 56.19
CA SER A 998 -10.11 -12.83 56.90
C SER A 998 -8.72 -12.91 56.24
N THR A 999 -8.32 -11.95 55.40
CA THR A 999 -6.90 -11.81 55.05
C THR A 999 -6.18 -10.96 56.10
N VAL A 1000 -5.21 -11.57 56.81
CA VAL A 1000 -4.36 -10.87 57.78
C VAL A 1000 -3.41 -9.95 57.02
N ILE A 1001 -3.76 -8.66 56.92
CA ILE A 1001 -2.90 -7.64 56.32
C ILE A 1001 -1.86 -7.19 57.37
N PRO A 1002 -0.56 -7.14 57.04
CA PRO A 1002 0.45 -6.63 57.96
C PRO A 1002 0.15 -5.19 58.39
N PRO A 1003 0.19 -4.86 59.70
CA PRO A 1003 -0.23 -3.54 60.21
C PRO A 1003 0.50 -2.34 59.60
N HIS A 1004 1.75 -2.53 59.16
CA HIS A 1004 2.57 -1.49 58.56
C HIS A 1004 2.20 -1.14 57.11
N LEU A 1005 1.37 -1.95 56.46
CA LEU A 1005 0.86 -1.72 55.10
C LEU A 1005 -0.55 -1.12 55.09
N ILE A 1006 -1.12 -0.87 56.27
CA ILE A 1006 -2.48 -0.35 56.45
C ILE A 1006 -2.40 1.16 56.71
N CYS A 1007 -3.25 1.91 56.03
CA CYS A 1007 -3.40 3.33 56.28
C CYS A 1007 -4.10 3.58 57.63
N PRO A 1008 -3.51 4.40 58.52
CA PRO A 1008 -4.11 4.77 59.81
C PRO A 1008 -5.50 5.39 59.78
N LEU A 1009 -5.87 6.01 58.65
CA LEU A 1009 -7.13 6.75 58.51
C LEU A 1009 -8.23 5.90 57.90
N THR A 1010 -7.90 5.04 56.93
CA THR A 1010 -8.89 4.23 56.22
C THR A 1010 -9.00 2.81 56.78
N ASN A 1011 -8.01 2.35 57.55
CA ASN A 1011 -7.84 0.95 57.94
C ASN A 1011 -7.82 -0.03 56.74
N LYS A 1012 -7.45 0.46 55.56
CA LYS A 1012 -7.29 -0.33 54.33
C LYS A 1012 -5.83 -0.36 53.88
N LEU A 1013 -5.48 -1.33 53.06
CA LEU A 1013 -4.17 -1.43 52.40
C LEU A 1013 -3.91 -0.17 51.56
N PHE A 1014 -2.69 0.39 51.62
CA PHE A 1014 -2.37 1.58 50.83
C PHE A 1014 -2.52 1.35 49.31
N VAL A 1015 -2.90 2.39 48.58
CA VAL A 1015 -2.95 2.44 47.12
C VAL A 1015 -1.98 3.52 46.62
N ASP A 1016 -2.08 4.74 47.13
CA ASP A 1016 -1.16 5.85 46.86
C ASP A 1016 -0.63 6.46 48.19
N PRO A 1017 0.35 5.80 48.83
CA PRO A 1017 0.89 6.26 50.10
C PRO A 1017 1.69 7.56 49.96
N VAL A 1018 1.40 8.53 50.82
CA VAL A 1018 2.14 9.80 50.95
C VAL A 1018 2.72 9.95 52.35
N LYS A 1019 3.93 10.49 52.40
CA LYS A 1019 4.68 10.77 53.61
C LYS A 1019 4.61 12.26 53.94
N THR A 1020 4.30 12.56 55.21
CA THR A 1020 4.35 13.92 55.74
C THR A 1020 5.78 14.32 56.09
N LYS A 1021 6.01 15.62 56.32
CA LYS A 1021 7.31 16.14 56.82
C LYS A 1021 7.78 15.51 58.13
N ASP A 1022 6.85 15.06 58.97
CA ASP A 1022 7.13 14.38 60.24
C ASP A 1022 7.37 12.86 60.06
N GLY A 1023 7.33 12.38 58.82
CA GLY A 1023 7.66 11.00 58.45
C GLY A 1023 6.50 10.00 58.57
N LEU A 1024 5.29 10.45 58.88
CA LEU A 1024 4.09 9.60 58.92
C LEU A 1024 3.56 9.35 57.51
N VAL A 1025 3.09 8.12 57.27
CA VAL A 1025 2.54 7.70 55.98
C VAL A 1025 1.02 7.59 56.08
N TYR A 1026 0.33 8.24 55.15
CA TYR A 1026 -1.11 8.21 54.99
C TYR A 1026 -1.48 7.88 53.56
N GLU A 1027 -2.70 7.39 53.34
CA GLU A 1027 -3.26 7.30 52.00
C GLU A 1027 -3.52 8.73 51.50
N ARG A 1028 -3.03 9.10 50.31
CA ARG A 1028 -3.12 10.47 49.78
C ARG A 1028 -4.54 11.02 49.91
N ARG A 1029 -5.51 10.22 49.46
CA ARG A 1029 -6.93 10.58 49.51
C ARG A 1029 -7.41 10.89 50.92
N ALA A 1030 -7.15 9.99 51.86
CA ALA A 1030 -7.67 10.11 53.22
C ALA A 1030 -7.09 11.33 53.95
N ILE A 1031 -5.81 11.63 53.73
CA ILE A 1031 -5.19 12.81 54.33
C ILE A 1031 -5.66 14.11 53.67
N GLU A 1032 -5.80 14.15 52.34
CA GLU A 1032 -6.30 15.34 51.65
C GLU A 1032 -7.74 15.68 52.04
N GLN A 1033 -8.62 14.67 52.15
CA GLN A 1033 -9.99 14.85 52.64
C GLN A 1033 -10.02 15.30 54.11
N HIS A 1034 -9.17 14.72 54.96
CA HIS A 1034 -9.04 15.16 56.36
C HIS A 1034 -8.65 16.64 56.45
N LEU A 1035 -7.70 17.08 55.63
CA LEU A 1035 -7.26 18.49 55.58
C LEU A 1035 -8.35 19.43 55.05
N LYS A 1036 -9.24 18.95 54.16
CA LYS A 1036 -10.40 19.71 53.63
C LYS A 1036 -11.49 19.87 54.70
N ILE A 1037 -11.79 18.82 55.48
CA ILE A 1037 -12.91 18.78 56.44
C ILE A 1037 -12.52 19.33 57.82
N TYR A 1038 -11.39 18.89 58.38
CA TYR A 1038 -11.01 19.13 59.78
C TYR A 1038 -9.90 20.21 59.95
N GLY A 1039 -9.52 20.86 58.85
CA GLY A 1039 -8.52 21.93 58.81
C GLY A 1039 -7.08 21.43 58.61
N ARG A 1040 -6.14 22.37 58.44
CA ARG A 1040 -4.74 22.12 58.04
C ARG A 1040 -3.87 21.47 59.14
N LYS A 1041 -4.34 20.43 59.82
CA LYS A 1041 -3.60 19.72 60.88
C LYS A 1041 -3.42 18.25 60.55
N ASP A 1042 -2.28 17.69 60.96
CA ASP A 1042 -2.02 16.25 60.86
C ASP A 1042 -2.90 15.48 61.86
N PRO A 1043 -3.63 14.43 61.44
CA PRO A 1043 -4.56 13.70 62.29
C PRO A 1043 -3.92 13.01 63.51
N ARG A 1044 -2.62 12.69 63.47
CA ARG A 1044 -1.90 12.04 64.59
C ARG A 1044 -1.05 13.01 65.39
N THR A 1045 -0.37 13.95 64.73
CA THR A 1045 0.55 14.87 65.44
C THR A 1045 -0.09 16.20 65.82
N ASN A 1046 -1.28 16.51 65.27
CA ASN A 1046 -2.02 17.76 65.47
C ASN A 1046 -1.25 19.03 65.06
N LYS A 1047 -0.15 18.87 64.30
CA LYS A 1047 0.70 19.96 63.78
C LYS A 1047 0.17 20.49 62.46
N LEU A 1048 0.51 21.74 62.11
CA LEU A 1048 0.13 22.34 60.83
C LEU A 1048 0.71 21.53 59.65
N LEU A 1049 -0.16 21.04 58.76
CA LEU A 1049 0.19 20.26 57.57
C LEU A 1049 -0.49 20.88 56.34
N ARG A 1050 0.29 21.24 55.31
CA ARG A 1050 -0.23 21.75 54.03
C ARG A 1050 -0.21 20.65 52.98
N LYS A 1051 -1.07 20.75 51.96
CA LYS A 1051 -1.10 19.80 50.83
C LYS A 1051 0.25 19.71 50.11
N THR A 1052 1.01 20.80 50.06
CA THR A 1052 2.38 20.86 49.51
C THR A 1052 3.42 20.06 50.31
N ASP A 1053 3.12 19.73 51.58
CA ASP A 1053 4.04 19.03 52.47
C ASP A 1053 3.96 17.49 52.31
N LEU A 1054 3.03 17.00 51.48
CA LEU A 1054 2.81 15.58 51.22
C LEU A 1054 3.68 15.11 50.04
N LYS A 1055 4.59 14.16 50.29
CA LYS A 1055 5.46 13.58 49.26
C LYS A 1055 5.11 12.10 49.02
N PRO A 1056 5.13 11.57 47.78
CA PRO A 1056 4.91 10.14 47.54
C PRO A 1056 5.91 9.26 48.32
N ASP A 1057 5.43 8.17 48.94
CA ASP A 1057 6.28 7.17 49.61
C ASP A 1057 6.46 5.93 48.73
N HIS A 1058 7.53 5.93 47.93
CA HIS A 1058 7.85 4.80 47.06
C HIS A 1058 8.21 3.52 47.81
N ASN A 1059 8.69 3.60 49.06
CA ASN A 1059 9.09 2.41 49.82
C ASN A 1059 7.86 1.65 50.30
N THR A 1060 6.89 2.34 50.92
CA THR A 1060 5.62 1.73 51.31
C THR A 1060 4.87 1.21 50.09
N LYS A 1061 4.88 1.96 48.98
CA LYS A 1061 4.25 1.50 47.72
C LYS A 1061 4.85 0.18 47.24
N LYS A 1062 6.18 0.04 47.21
CA LYS A 1062 6.87 -1.21 46.84
C LYS A 1062 6.53 -2.37 47.78
N SER A 1063 6.49 -2.14 49.10
CA SER A 1063 6.12 -3.19 50.07
C SER A 1063 4.68 -3.67 49.90
N VAL A 1064 3.76 -2.78 49.57
CA VAL A 1064 2.37 -3.13 49.25
C VAL A 1064 2.27 -3.95 47.96
N GLN A 1065 2.98 -3.52 46.91
CA GLN A 1065 3.02 -4.27 45.64
C GLN A 1065 3.55 -5.68 45.84
N GLU A 1066 4.60 -5.85 46.65
CA GLU A 1066 5.13 -7.17 46.97
C GLU A 1066 4.13 -8.02 47.77
N HIS A 1067 3.42 -7.43 48.72
CA HIS A 1067 2.35 -8.13 49.44
C HIS A 1067 1.22 -8.59 48.49
N ARG A 1068 0.79 -7.74 47.55
CA ARG A 1068 -0.19 -8.12 46.52
C ARG A 1068 0.34 -9.19 45.56
N ARG A 1069 1.64 -9.16 45.23
CA ARG A 1069 2.29 -10.21 44.44
C ARG A 1069 2.25 -11.57 45.16
N LEU A 1070 2.52 -11.58 46.47
CA LEU A 1070 2.43 -12.79 47.29
C LEU A 1070 0.99 -13.31 47.40
N GLN A 1071 -0.01 -12.41 47.42
CA GLN A 1071 -1.42 -12.79 47.48
C GLN A 1071 -1.88 -13.63 46.28
N ILE A 1072 -1.19 -13.54 45.13
CA ILE A 1072 -1.51 -14.29 43.90
C ILE A 1072 -0.51 -15.42 43.61
N GLN A 1073 0.60 -15.50 44.34
CA GLN A 1073 1.56 -16.62 44.26
C GLN A 1073 1.05 -17.80 45.10
N GLU A 1074 1.33 -19.03 44.65
CA GLU A 1074 1.06 -20.22 45.47
C GLU A 1074 1.93 -20.17 46.74
N THR A 1075 1.31 -20.02 47.91
CA THR A 1075 1.82 -20.75 49.08
C THR A 1075 1.62 -22.22 48.78
N ALA A 1076 2.72 -22.94 48.56
CA ALA A 1076 2.72 -24.39 48.65
C ALA A 1076 2.15 -24.76 50.02
N VAL A 1077 0.96 -25.34 50.04
CA VAL A 1077 0.41 -26.09 51.17
C VAL A 1077 0.32 -27.54 50.72
#